data_AF-K9UNV7-F1
#
_entry.id   AF-K9UNV7-F1
#
_cell.length_a   1.000
_cell.length_b   1.000
_cell.length_c   1.000
_cell.angle_alpha   90.00
_cell.angle_beta   90.00
_cell.angle_gamma   90.00
#
_symmetry.space_group_name_H-M   'P 1'
#
loop_
_entity.id
_entity.type
_entity.pdbx_description
1 polymer ?
#
loop_
_entity_poly.entity_id
_entity_poly.type
_entity_poly.pdbx_seq_one_letter_code
_entity_poly.pdbx_strand_id
1 'polypeptide(L)'
;MTAPGSYKNTVNLPQTKFDMRANAVIREPELQKFWADEQIFERLSQSNPGEIFVLHDGPPYANGSLHMGHALNKTLKDIINRYQLLKGRKVRYVPGWDCHGLPIELKVIQDMKPAERLSLTPLELRQKAAAFALKTVEEQKIGFKRLGVWGEWDKPYLTLQPEYEAAQVGVFGKMVLEGYIYRGLKPVHWSPSSKTALAEAELEYPEGHVSRSIFAAFKVTQVADAAKAILEPFQEDLAVAIWTTTPWTIPANLAVAVNPDLNYAIVEVAAPEDNKYDGCKYAIVAADMVEGLAAKFNLHLTTKAEIKGADLEHTTYKHPLYDRHSPVIIGGDYITTESGTGLVHTAPGHGQEDYIVGQKYGLSILAPVDGDGNFTDEAGELLKGANVLGDGNELVIQALIEARSLIKEESYAHKYPYDWRTKKPTIFRATEQWFASVKGFKEAALKAISEVEWIPAQGENRITPMVAERSDWCISRQRNWGVPIPVFYDAETNEPLLTEASINHVQNIFREHGSDAWYSMSVEELLPESHRHNGRTYIKGTDTMDVWFDSGSSWAAVANQRDNLIYPVDMYLEGSDQHRGWFQSSLLTSVANNGIAPFKTVLTHGFVLDEKGEKMSKSLGNIIDPMVVMDGGKNQQKDPAYGADLVRLWVSSVDYATEVRIGPNILKQLSDASRKIRNTARFLLGNIHDFDPAKDAVPYAELAELDRYMLHRMSVVLAEITEAFDRYQFFKFFQLVQNFCIVDLSNFYLDIAKDRLYISAPTSFRRRSCQTVLAIILENLTRAIAPVLCHMAEDIWQYLPYQTPYKSVFESGWVKLDPQWLQPDLALNWDKIRDLRTDVNKVMEQARTDKAIGSSLEAKVLLQVSDPELKAKLRAFSAHSEPTEPTTPTPSPSQEGSMRGGVVVSATTSRTPTIDKLVNASPLPLIQEVLHSGGNVVTGSIATAIEAYSKGWRLIGNILLVLTGAFGLYIAIGLLDIVNRVPFVETTLQGVGMVMSGLFVVRNLLTKEKRKQTFDRAIAYKDYIIGAQYYTERTVSAIEDSGELIPNTPVHVPTKPAAPQNASNGIDELRYFFLASQVELIDDASRLEGLQHQTTVETGKIGVVNADGTKCDRCWNYSPTVGQNSEHPVICDRCVDALAGKF
;
A
#
# COMPACT_ATOMS: atom_id res chain seq x y z
N MET A 1 -35.79 47.78 -33.45
CA MET A 1 -34.92 46.73 -34.01
C MET A 1 -33.68 46.62 -33.14
N THR A 2 -33.51 45.53 -32.40
CA THR A 2 -32.24 45.23 -31.70
C THR A 2 -31.23 44.67 -32.70
N ALA A 3 -29.98 45.11 -32.65
CA ALA A 3 -28.93 44.58 -33.53
C ALA A 3 -28.58 43.12 -33.21
N PRO A 4 -28.14 42.31 -34.20
CA PRO A 4 -27.64 40.95 -33.96
C PRO A 4 -26.54 40.92 -32.88
N GLY A 5 -26.59 39.94 -31.99
CA GLY A 5 -25.66 39.84 -30.85
C GLY A 5 -26.04 40.61 -29.58
N SER A 6 -27.11 41.42 -29.59
CA SER A 6 -27.56 42.22 -28.43
C SER A 6 -27.96 41.39 -27.19
N TYR A 7 -28.29 40.10 -27.35
CA TYR A 7 -28.88 39.29 -26.28
C TYR A 7 -27.88 38.60 -25.36
N LYS A 8 -26.58 38.59 -25.69
CA LYS A 8 -25.53 37.91 -24.89
C LYS A 8 -25.49 38.37 -23.42
N ASN A 9 -25.75 39.66 -23.17
CA ASN A 9 -25.74 40.25 -21.83
C ASN A 9 -27.02 39.98 -21.03
N THR A 10 -28.01 39.30 -21.62
CA THR A 10 -29.30 38.94 -20.96
C THR A 10 -29.31 37.51 -20.43
N VAL A 11 -28.17 36.85 -20.42
CA VAL A 11 -27.97 35.44 -20.06
C VAL A 11 -27.22 35.38 -18.73
N ASN A 12 -27.71 34.58 -17.77
CA ASN A 12 -27.10 34.49 -16.43
C ASN A 12 -25.85 33.61 -16.47
N LEU A 13 -24.75 34.15 -16.98
CA LEU A 13 -23.47 33.43 -17.04
C LEU A 13 -22.87 33.23 -15.62
N PRO A 14 -22.06 32.18 -15.40
CA PRO A 14 -21.48 31.91 -14.08
C PRO A 14 -20.48 33.00 -13.66
N GLN A 15 -20.59 33.49 -12.42
CA GLN A 15 -19.71 34.52 -11.86
C GLN A 15 -19.07 34.03 -10.56
N THR A 16 -17.74 33.94 -10.49
CA THR A 16 -17.04 33.66 -9.22
C THR A 16 -15.62 34.21 -9.24
N LYS A 17 -15.15 34.62 -8.07
CA LYS A 17 -13.74 35.01 -7.81
C LYS A 17 -12.84 33.79 -7.60
N PHE A 18 -13.40 32.60 -7.42
CA PHE A 18 -12.66 31.35 -7.30
C PHE A 18 -11.92 31.04 -8.63
N ASP A 19 -10.58 31.04 -8.57
CA ASP A 19 -9.73 30.81 -9.73
C ASP A 19 -9.84 29.34 -10.22
N MET A 20 -9.78 29.15 -11.53
CA MET A 20 -9.68 27.86 -12.20
C MET A 20 -8.38 27.13 -11.85
N ARG A 21 -7.30 27.86 -11.57
CA ARG A 21 -6.05 27.32 -11.02
C ARG A 21 -6.04 27.46 -9.50
N ALA A 22 -5.40 26.51 -8.82
CA ALA A 22 -5.30 26.53 -7.35
C ALA A 22 -4.25 27.52 -6.83
N ASN A 23 -3.24 27.86 -7.63
CA ASN A 23 -2.10 28.71 -7.26
C ASN A 23 -1.46 28.26 -5.92
N ALA A 24 -1.31 26.94 -5.78
CA ALA A 24 -1.12 26.24 -4.50
C ALA A 24 0.07 26.73 -3.65
N VAL A 25 1.18 27.11 -4.29
CA VAL A 25 2.39 27.68 -3.62
C VAL A 25 2.07 28.92 -2.77
N ILE A 26 1.05 29.69 -3.15
CA ILE A 26 0.60 30.87 -2.41
C ILE A 26 -0.64 30.53 -1.58
N ARG A 27 -1.63 29.87 -2.20
CA ARG A 27 -2.94 29.70 -1.59
C ARG A 27 -2.97 28.66 -0.47
N GLU A 28 -2.20 27.58 -0.55
CA GLU A 28 -2.15 26.59 0.54
C GLU A 28 -1.52 27.18 1.81
N PRO A 29 -0.37 27.90 1.78
CA PRO A 29 0.15 28.60 2.96
C PRO A 29 -0.80 29.65 3.55
N GLU A 30 -1.56 30.39 2.73
CA GLU A 30 -2.60 31.31 3.24
C GLU A 30 -3.68 30.58 4.06
N LEU A 31 -4.15 29.43 3.56
CA LEU A 31 -5.17 28.61 4.22
C LEU A 31 -4.62 27.91 5.47
N GLN A 32 -3.37 27.43 5.42
CA GLN A 32 -2.66 26.89 6.59
C GLN A 32 -2.48 27.94 7.68
N LYS A 33 -2.15 29.19 7.30
CA LYS A 33 -2.10 30.32 8.24
C LYS A 33 -3.47 30.64 8.81
N PHE A 34 -4.52 30.69 7.99
CA PHE A 34 -5.89 30.89 8.46
C PHE A 34 -6.30 29.83 9.49
N TRP A 35 -6.01 28.54 9.26
CA TRP A 35 -6.31 27.48 10.22
C TRP A 35 -5.60 27.66 11.56
N ALA A 36 -4.34 28.12 11.54
CA ALA A 36 -3.56 28.38 12.75
C ALA A 36 -4.03 29.64 13.49
N ASP A 37 -4.30 30.74 12.77
CA ASP A 37 -4.76 32.01 13.33
C ASP A 37 -6.16 31.87 13.98
N GLU A 38 -7.05 31.08 13.38
CA GLU A 38 -8.40 30.77 13.91
C GLU A 38 -8.45 29.54 14.82
N GLN A 39 -7.29 28.93 15.08
CA GLN A 39 -7.10 27.75 15.94
C GLN A 39 -8.09 26.61 15.63
N ILE A 40 -8.32 26.32 14.35
CA ILE A 40 -9.39 25.41 13.90
C ILE A 40 -9.18 24.00 14.46
N PHE A 41 -7.94 23.49 14.41
CA PHE A 41 -7.61 22.17 14.93
C PHE A 41 -7.73 22.11 16.45
N GLU A 42 -7.16 23.09 17.16
CA GLU A 42 -7.11 23.14 18.61
C GLU A 42 -8.52 23.30 19.21
N ARG A 43 -9.37 24.12 18.59
CA ARG A 43 -10.78 24.24 18.99
C ARG A 43 -11.53 22.94 18.75
N LEU A 44 -11.55 22.41 17.52
CA LEU A 44 -12.33 21.22 17.20
C LEU A 44 -11.86 19.98 17.97
N SER A 45 -10.55 19.77 18.10
CA SER A 45 -10.00 18.66 18.90
C SER A 45 -10.46 18.72 20.37
N GLN A 46 -10.61 19.90 20.96
CA GLN A 46 -11.01 20.05 22.36
C GLN A 46 -12.53 20.09 22.56
N SER A 47 -13.26 20.84 21.73
CA SER A 47 -14.67 21.18 21.91
C SER A 47 -15.66 20.30 21.14
N ASN A 48 -15.18 19.42 20.26
CA ASN A 48 -16.05 18.44 19.59
C ASN A 48 -16.85 17.61 20.61
N PRO A 49 -18.12 17.24 20.34
CA PRO A 49 -19.00 16.65 21.35
C PRO A 49 -18.70 15.17 21.65
N GLY A 50 -18.18 14.42 20.67
CA GLY A 50 -17.96 12.98 20.75
C GLY A 50 -16.72 12.56 21.53
N GLU A 51 -16.48 11.25 21.55
CA GLU A 51 -15.38 10.62 22.28
C GLU A 51 -14.00 11.07 21.80
N ILE A 52 -12.99 10.90 22.65
CA ILE A 52 -11.58 11.07 22.28
C ILE A 52 -11.21 10.01 21.23
N PHE A 53 -10.41 10.40 20.24
CA PHE A 53 -9.76 9.48 19.31
C PHE A 53 -8.26 9.74 19.34
N VAL A 54 -7.46 8.71 19.63
CA VAL A 54 -6.00 8.79 19.63
C VAL A 54 -5.43 7.88 18.54
N LEU A 55 -4.89 8.51 17.49
CA LEU A 55 -3.92 7.86 16.62
C LEU A 55 -2.55 8.18 17.20
N HIS A 56 -1.85 7.18 17.73
CA HIS A 56 -0.49 7.40 18.24
C HIS A 56 0.50 7.39 17.08
N ASP A 57 1.33 8.42 17.03
CA ASP A 57 2.28 8.63 15.95
C ASP A 57 3.53 7.80 16.21
N GLY A 58 3.87 6.85 15.33
CA GLY A 58 5.18 6.22 15.36
C GLY A 58 6.26 7.25 15.04
N PRO A 59 7.35 7.31 15.82
CA PRO A 59 8.28 8.42 15.76
C PRO A 59 9.24 8.28 14.56
N PRO A 60 9.16 9.14 13.51
CA PRO A 60 10.19 9.20 12.48
C PRO A 60 11.57 9.50 13.06
N TYR A 61 12.60 8.92 12.44
CA TYR A 61 13.99 9.11 12.85
C TYR A 61 14.49 10.51 12.48
N ALA A 62 15.09 11.20 13.44
CA ALA A 62 15.66 12.54 13.26
C ALA A 62 17.04 12.52 12.58
N ASN A 63 17.15 11.88 11.39
CA ASN A 63 18.44 11.67 10.69
C ASN A 63 18.56 12.17 9.23
N GLY A 64 17.51 12.80 8.69
CA GLY A 64 17.53 13.38 7.35
C GLY A 64 16.21 14.04 6.91
N SER A 65 16.18 14.53 5.68
CA SER A 65 15.01 15.16 5.07
C SER A 65 13.87 14.17 4.79
N LEU A 66 12.65 14.69 4.61
CA LEU A 66 11.50 13.88 4.25
C LEU A 66 11.64 13.19 2.87
N HIS A 67 10.89 12.11 2.69
CA HIS A 67 10.78 11.37 1.43
C HIS A 67 9.34 10.90 1.24
N MET A 68 8.96 10.44 0.04
CA MET A 68 7.57 10.08 -0.25
C MET A 68 6.97 9.03 0.71
N GLY A 69 7.76 8.12 1.29
CA GLY A 69 7.30 7.23 2.36
C GLY A 69 6.79 7.96 3.62
N HIS A 70 7.48 9.02 4.07
CA HIS A 70 7.02 9.88 5.17
C HIS A 70 5.76 10.66 4.77
N ALA A 71 5.68 11.12 3.52
CA ALA A 71 4.50 11.82 3.01
C ALA A 71 3.27 10.91 2.92
N LEU A 72 3.42 9.65 2.47
CA LEU A 72 2.39 8.62 2.50
C LEU A 72 1.87 8.41 3.91
N ASN A 73 2.78 8.06 4.83
CA ASN A 73 2.47 7.76 6.23
C ASN A 73 1.70 8.90 6.93
N LYS A 74 2.26 10.12 6.95
CA LYS A 74 1.65 11.26 7.64
C LYS A 74 0.36 11.74 7.00
N THR A 75 0.23 11.60 5.68
CA THR A 75 -1.02 11.92 4.99
C THR A 75 -2.13 10.93 5.36
N LEU A 76 -1.86 9.62 5.41
CA LEU A 76 -2.85 8.63 5.84
C LEU A 76 -3.34 8.93 7.27
N LYS A 77 -2.41 9.20 8.20
CA LYS A 77 -2.73 9.62 9.58
C LYS A 77 -3.62 10.87 9.60
N ASP A 78 -3.28 11.90 8.82
CA ASP A 78 -4.05 13.15 8.77
C ASP A 78 -5.43 13.02 8.10
N ILE A 79 -5.55 12.17 7.06
CA ILE A 79 -6.84 11.83 6.43
C ILE A 79 -7.78 11.20 7.48
N ILE A 80 -7.27 10.23 8.26
CA ILE A 80 -8.04 9.57 9.32
C ILE A 80 -8.41 10.57 10.42
N ASN A 81 -7.45 11.35 10.91
CA ASN A 81 -7.67 12.37 11.93
C ASN A 81 -8.72 13.41 11.49
N ARG A 82 -8.65 13.91 10.26
CA ARG A 82 -9.64 14.85 9.71
C ARG A 82 -11.02 14.21 9.57
N TYR A 83 -11.10 12.95 9.16
CA TYR A 83 -12.36 12.23 9.10
C TYR A 83 -13.00 12.09 10.49
N GLN A 84 -12.23 11.66 11.51
CA GLN A 84 -12.73 11.54 12.89
C GLN A 84 -13.12 12.91 13.50
N LEU A 85 -12.39 13.99 13.18
CA LEU A 85 -12.78 15.36 13.54
C LEU A 85 -14.13 15.75 12.92
N LEU A 86 -14.35 15.45 11.64
CA LEU A 86 -15.61 15.74 10.95
C LEU A 86 -16.78 14.87 11.45
N LYS A 87 -16.52 13.64 11.91
CA LYS A 87 -17.49 12.83 12.69
C LYS A 87 -17.76 13.38 14.10
N GLY A 88 -17.13 14.47 14.50
CA GLY A 88 -17.35 15.11 15.80
C GLY A 88 -16.62 14.44 16.97
N ARG A 89 -15.57 13.63 16.73
CA ARG A 89 -14.70 13.09 17.80
C ARG A 89 -13.61 14.09 18.21
N LYS A 90 -13.16 14.01 19.47
CA LYS A 90 -12.07 14.80 20.04
C LYS A 90 -10.73 14.18 19.66
N VAL A 91 -10.27 14.43 18.44
CA VAL A 91 -9.00 13.86 17.96
C VAL A 91 -7.81 14.40 18.75
N ARG A 92 -6.89 13.52 19.12
CA ARG A 92 -5.59 13.82 19.69
C ARG A 92 -4.53 13.21 18.81
N TYR A 93 -3.59 14.03 18.37
CA TYR A 93 -2.49 13.59 17.54
C TYR A 93 -1.25 14.37 17.95
N VAL A 94 -0.34 13.69 18.65
CA VAL A 94 0.92 14.23 19.12
C VAL A 94 2.02 13.70 18.19
N PRO A 95 2.62 14.55 17.36
CA PRO A 95 3.76 14.15 16.54
C PRO A 95 4.97 13.78 17.41
N GLY A 96 5.70 12.74 17.01
CA GLY A 96 6.88 12.25 17.71
C GLY A 96 8.15 12.20 16.86
N TRP A 97 9.29 12.03 17.52
CA TRP A 97 10.57 11.76 16.86
C TRP A 97 11.47 10.83 17.65
N ASP A 98 12.15 9.93 16.92
CA ASP A 98 13.23 9.11 17.45
C ASP A 98 14.54 9.86 17.22
N CYS A 99 15.13 10.28 18.33
CA CYS A 99 16.28 11.17 18.38
C CYS A 99 17.56 10.46 18.80
N HIS A 100 17.54 9.16 19.11
CA HIS A 100 18.70 8.41 19.64
C HIS A 100 19.39 7.54 18.59
N GLY A 101 20.43 6.81 19.01
CA GLY A 101 21.00 5.68 18.27
C GLY A 101 22.07 5.96 17.22
N LEU A 102 22.63 4.85 16.74
CA LEU A 102 23.71 4.76 15.76
C LEU A 102 23.57 5.68 14.53
N PRO A 103 22.39 5.85 13.88
CA PRO A 103 22.28 6.64 12.67
C PRO A 103 22.62 8.12 12.86
N ILE A 104 22.31 8.67 14.04
CA ILE A 104 22.58 10.07 14.39
C ILE A 104 24.04 10.23 14.81
N GLU A 105 24.59 9.30 15.62
CA GLU A 105 26.03 9.30 15.91
C GLU A 105 26.88 9.26 14.64
N LEU A 106 26.55 8.38 13.69
CA LEU A 106 27.30 8.26 12.43
C LEU A 106 27.22 9.53 11.59
N LYS A 107 26.08 10.22 11.56
CA LYS A 107 25.95 11.50 10.85
C LYS A 107 26.86 12.57 11.46
N VAL A 108 26.78 12.71 12.78
CA VAL A 108 27.59 13.64 13.56
C VAL A 108 29.09 13.37 13.40
N ILE A 109 29.49 12.09 13.40
CA ILE A 109 30.90 11.68 13.19
C ILE A 109 31.33 11.91 11.74
N GLN A 110 30.50 11.60 10.73
CA GLN A 110 30.81 11.75 9.31
C GLN A 110 31.23 13.19 8.97
N ASP A 111 30.54 14.18 9.52
CA ASP A 111 30.78 15.60 9.25
C ASP A 111 31.98 16.19 10.05
N MET A 112 32.55 15.46 11.03
CA MET A 112 33.73 15.88 11.80
C MET A 112 35.08 15.54 11.14
N LYS A 113 36.11 16.32 11.45
CA LYS A 113 37.50 16.02 11.01
C LYS A 113 38.11 14.88 11.84
N PRO A 114 39.05 14.07 11.31
CA PRO A 114 39.65 12.95 12.04
C PRO A 114 40.26 13.32 13.41
N ALA A 115 40.93 14.48 13.50
CA ALA A 115 41.51 14.95 14.76
C ALA A 115 40.46 15.29 15.82
N GLU A 116 39.31 15.86 15.43
CA GLU A 116 38.19 16.19 16.31
C GLU A 116 37.49 14.92 16.83
N ARG A 117 37.45 13.86 16.03
CA ARG A 117 36.90 12.54 16.42
C ARG A 117 37.74 11.84 17.49
N LEU A 118 39.07 11.99 17.45
CA LEU A 118 39.99 11.33 18.38
C LEU A 118 39.97 11.94 19.79
N SER A 119 39.58 13.20 19.93
CA SER A 119 39.47 13.89 21.23
C SER A 119 38.05 13.93 21.80
N LEU A 120 37.06 13.33 21.13
CA LEU A 120 35.65 13.50 21.46
C LEU A 120 35.26 12.66 22.70
N THR A 121 34.86 13.33 23.78
CA THR A 121 34.31 12.64 24.96
C THR A 121 32.89 12.13 24.70
N PRO A 122 32.39 11.13 25.47
CA PRO A 122 31.01 10.66 25.36
C PRO A 122 29.99 11.80 25.50
N LEU A 123 30.17 12.70 26.46
CA LEU A 123 29.24 13.81 26.71
C LEU A 123 29.22 14.82 25.54
N GLU A 124 30.38 15.17 24.96
CA GLU A 124 30.44 16.04 23.78
C GLU A 124 29.80 15.39 22.54
N LEU A 125 29.95 14.07 22.35
CA LEU A 125 29.26 13.34 21.28
C LEU A 125 27.75 13.42 21.46
N ARG A 126 27.24 13.17 22.68
CA ARG A 126 25.81 13.24 23.02
C ARG A 126 25.23 14.64 22.77
N GLN A 127 25.91 15.69 23.23
CA GLN A 127 25.50 17.08 22.99
C GLN A 127 25.44 17.44 21.49
N LYS A 128 26.41 16.98 20.69
CA LYS A 128 26.39 17.17 19.23
C LYS A 128 25.28 16.37 18.55
N ALA A 129 24.98 15.18 19.05
CA ALA A 129 23.90 14.32 18.57
C ALA A 129 22.51 14.90 18.89
N ALA A 130 22.29 15.39 20.11
CA ALA A 130 21.09 16.15 20.49
C ALA A 130 20.88 17.37 19.57
N ALA A 131 21.92 18.18 19.36
CA ALA A 131 21.84 19.36 18.50
C ALA A 131 21.52 19.02 17.02
N PHE A 132 22.08 17.93 16.50
CA PHE A 132 21.77 17.44 15.16
C PHE A 132 20.32 16.93 15.07
N ALA A 133 19.88 16.12 16.03
CA ALA A 133 18.52 15.59 16.09
C ALA A 133 17.48 16.72 16.14
N LEU A 134 17.65 17.69 17.06
CA LEU A 134 16.74 18.84 17.20
C LEU A 134 16.66 19.71 15.94
N LYS A 135 17.78 19.90 15.23
CA LYS A 135 17.77 20.58 13.93
C LYS A 135 16.96 19.79 12.90
N THR A 136 17.15 18.48 12.80
CA THR A 136 16.41 17.64 11.86
C THR A 136 14.93 17.54 12.20
N VAL A 137 14.57 17.51 13.48
CA VAL A 137 13.17 17.59 13.96
C VAL A 137 12.48 18.83 13.39
N GLU A 138 13.13 20.01 13.46
CA GLU A 138 12.54 21.25 12.93
C GLU A 138 12.40 21.24 11.41
N GLU A 139 13.42 20.77 10.67
CA GLU A 139 13.35 20.60 9.21
C GLU A 139 12.19 19.66 8.78
N GLN A 140 12.02 18.53 9.48
CA GLN A 140 10.94 17.58 9.22
C GLN A 140 9.56 18.15 9.62
N LYS A 141 9.47 18.84 10.77
CA LYS A 141 8.24 19.50 11.26
C LYS A 141 7.71 20.51 10.25
N ILE A 142 8.58 21.35 9.69
CA ILE A 142 8.22 22.31 8.64
C ILE A 142 7.63 21.57 7.41
N GLY A 143 8.28 20.50 6.96
CA GLY A 143 7.79 19.70 5.83
C GLY A 143 6.44 19.02 6.08
N PHE A 144 6.19 18.51 7.30
CA PHE A 144 4.90 17.93 7.66
C PHE A 144 3.78 18.99 7.79
N LYS A 145 4.07 20.15 8.36
CA LYS A 145 3.12 21.28 8.38
C LYS A 145 2.80 21.75 6.95
N ARG A 146 3.79 21.80 6.05
CA ARG A 146 3.61 22.16 4.64
C ARG A 146 2.68 21.20 3.87
N LEU A 147 2.69 19.90 4.20
CA LEU A 147 1.74 18.88 3.71
C LEU A 147 0.29 19.10 4.22
N GLY A 148 0.04 20.12 5.06
CA GLY A 148 -1.25 20.40 5.66
C GLY A 148 -1.63 19.43 6.78
N VAL A 149 -0.65 18.78 7.44
CA VAL A 149 -0.92 17.86 8.56
C VAL A 149 -1.19 18.64 9.83
N TRP A 150 -2.33 18.37 10.48
CA TRP A 150 -2.66 18.90 11.79
C TRP A 150 -2.12 18.02 12.92
N GLY A 151 -1.87 18.60 14.09
CA GLY A 151 -1.28 17.92 15.25
C GLY A 151 -0.73 18.90 16.28
N GLU A 152 -0.37 18.40 17.47
CA GLU A 152 0.20 19.19 18.58
C GLU A 152 1.68 19.57 18.33
N TRP A 153 1.95 20.30 17.23
CA TRP A 153 3.30 20.63 16.73
C TRP A 153 4.17 21.46 17.68
N ASP A 154 3.56 22.16 18.64
CA ASP A 154 4.23 22.97 19.65
C ASP A 154 4.61 22.17 20.90
N LYS A 155 4.02 20.98 21.09
CA LYS A 155 4.32 20.04 22.19
C LYS A 155 4.54 18.60 21.69
N PRO A 156 5.42 18.39 20.69
CA PRO A 156 5.72 17.05 20.23
C PRO A 156 6.44 16.26 21.32
N TYR A 157 6.42 14.93 21.22
CA TYR A 157 7.25 14.09 22.07
C TYR A 157 8.58 13.78 21.37
N LEU A 158 9.68 13.78 22.11
CA LEU A 158 11.01 13.45 21.59
C LEU A 158 11.62 12.40 22.52
N THR A 159 12.26 11.35 21.98
CA THR A 159 12.88 10.31 22.82
C THR A 159 13.99 10.84 23.74
N LEU A 160 14.60 12.00 23.40
CA LEU A 160 15.61 12.70 24.21
C LEU A 160 15.05 13.61 25.32
N GLN A 161 13.73 13.69 25.52
CA GLN A 161 13.14 14.50 26.59
C GLN A 161 13.34 13.82 27.96
N PRO A 162 13.78 14.54 29.01
CA PRO A 162 13.99 13.98 30.36
C PRO A 162 12.81 13.14 30.88
N GLU A 163 11.59 13.58 30.62
CA GLU A 163 10.35 12.92 31.02
C GLU A 163 10.13 11.60 30.26
N TYR A 164 10.52 11.56 28.97
CA TYR A 164 10.48 10.37 28.12
C TYR A 164 11.52 9.34 28.57
N GLU A 165 12.76 9.77 28.77
CA GLU A 165 13.86 8.90 29.24
C GLU A 165 13.54 8.30 30.61
N ALA A 166 12.96 9.10 31.51
CA ALA A 166 12.45 8.63 32.79
C ALA A 166 11.26 7.64 32.63
N ALA A 167 10.36 7.84 31.67
CA ALA A 167 9.29 6.89 31.39
C ALA A 167 9.85 5.54 30.92
N GLN A 168 10.82 5.57 30.00
CA GLN A 168 11.52 4.41 29.47
C GLN A 168 12.25 3.63 30.56
N VAL A 169 12.98 4.32 31.45
CA VAL A 169 13.61 3.71 32.64
C VAL A 169 12.58 3.05 33.56
N GLY A 170 11.36 3.61 33.66
CA GLY A 170 10.25 2.98 34.38
C GLY A 170 9.76 1.67 33.75
N VAL A 171 9.61 1.65 32.41
CA VAL A 171 9.24 0.44 31.64
C VAL A 171 10.30 -0.65 31.79
N PHE A 172 11.59 -0.28 31.68
CA PHE A 172 12.72 -1.15 31.95
C PHE A 172 12.68 -1.68 33.39
N GLY A 173 12.50 -0.79 34.36
CA GLY A 173 12.48 -1.12 35.79
C GLY A 173 11.43 -2.16 36.14
N LYS A 174 10.19 -1.99 35.65
CA LYS A 174 9.14 -2.98 35.86
C LYS A 174 9.50 -4.34 35.25
N MET A 175 10.04 -4.36 34.04
CA MET A 175 10.48 -5.60 33.39
C MET A 175 11.66 -6.30 34.10
N VAL A 176 12.53 -5.55 34.78
CA VAL A 176 13.56 -6.12 35.66
C VAL A 176 12.94 -6.76 36.91
N LEU A 177 12.01 -6.06 37.58
CA LEU A 177 11.39 -6.52 38.82
C LEU A 177 10.51 -7.77 38.63
N GLU A 178 9.86 -7.91 37.47
CA GLU A 178 9.13 -9.11 37.04
C GLU A 178 10.07 -10.25 36.55
N GLY A 179 11.39 -10.04 36.54
CA GLY A 179 12.38 -11.04 36.12
C GLY A 179 12.46 -11.27 34.60
N TYR A 180 11.86 -10.40 33.78
CA TYR A 180 11.94 -10.50 32.32
C TYR A 180 13.26 -9.97 31.75
N ILE A 181 13.97 -9.07 32.45
CA ILE A 181 15.27 -8.55 32.01
C ILE A 181 16.40 -9.19 32.81
N TYR A 182 17.42 -9.70 32.11
CA TYR A 182 18.59 -10.35 32.69
C TYR A 182 19.87 -10.08 31.89
N ARG A 183 21.03 -10.21 32.54
CA ARG A 183 22.35 -10.18 31.89
C ARG A 183 22.76 -11.62 31.56
N GLY A 184 23.29 -11.85 30.37
CA GLY A 184 23.76 -13.17 29.95
C GLY A 184 24.89 -13.13 28.94
N LEU A 185 25.74 -14.16 28.95
CA LEU A 185 26.73 -14.40 27.91
C LEU A 185 26.08 -15.23 26.80
N LYS A 186 25.85 -14.63 25.62
CA LYS A 186 25.24 -15.29 24.45
C LYS A 186 25.91 -14.83 23.16
N PRO A 187 26.00 -15.67 22.11
CA PRO A 187 26.36 -15.20 20.78
C PRO A 187 25.32 -14.20 20.30
N VAL A 188 25.79 -13.04 19.87
CA VAL A 188 24.99 -12.01 19.21
C VAL A 188 25.61 -11.67 17.87
N HIS A 189 24.80 -11.15 16.95
CA HIS A 189 25.35 -10.45 15.78
C HIS A 189 26.16 -9.26 16.27
N TRP A 190 27.44 -9.26 15.95
CA TRP A 190 28.41 -8.24 16.32
C TRP A 190 28.96 -7.61 15.04
N SER A 191 29.03 -6.28 15.02
CA SER A 191 29.74 -5.55 13.96
C SER A 191 31.11 -5.10 14.48
N PRO A 192 32.22 -5.76 14.08
CA PRO A 192 33.56 -5.27 14.43
C PRO A 192 33.80 -3.84 13.94
N SER A 193 33.16 -3.47 12.83
CA SER A 193 33.26 -2.13 12.24
C SER A 193 32.54 -1.03 13.03
N SER A 194 31.47 -1.38 13.76
CA SER A 194 30.69 -0.46 14.59
C SER A 194 30.90 -0.67 16.10
N LYS A 195 31.67 -1.69 16.49
CA LYS A 195 31.98 -2.11 17.88
C LYS A 195 30.74 -2.25 18.77
N THR A 196 29.67 -2.84 18.24
CA THR A 196 28.40 -3.04 18.97
C THR A 196 27.72 -4.33 18.52
N ALA A 197 26.91 -4.88 19.42
CA ALA A 197 25.85 -5.81 19.04
C ALA A 197 24.85 -5.13 18.09
N LEU A 198 24.24 -5.92 17.20
CA LEU A 198 23.19 -5.55 16.27
C LEU A 198 21.98 -6.48 16.44
N ALA A 199 20.76 -5.95 16.30
CA ALA A 199 19.57 -6.78 16.14
C ALA A 199 19.40 -7.26 14.68
N GLU A 200 18.59 -8.29 14.48
CA GLU A 200 18.21 -8.81 13.14
C GLU A 200 17.71 -7.72 12.18
N ALA A 201 16.97 -6.74 12.70
CA ALA A 201 16.46 -5.59 11.93
C ALA A 201 17.56 -4.60 11.49
N GLU A 202 18.78 -4.74 12.00
CA GLU A 202 19.97 -3.92 11.72
C GLU A 202 20.96 -4.65 10.78
N LEU A 203 20.55 -5.78 10.19
CA LEU A 203 21.34 -6.56 9.24
C LEU A 203 20.82 -6.37 7.81
N GLU A 204 21.72 -6.53 6.84
CA GLU A 204 21.36 -6.69 5.43
C GLU A 204 22.17 -7.81 4.77
N TYR A 205 21.64 -8.35 3.68
CA TYR A 205 22.21 -9.51 2.98
C TYR A 205 22.47 -9.14 1.52
N PRO A 206 23.63 -8.55 1.20
CA PRO A 206 23.98 -8.16 -0.16
C PRO A 206 24.17 -9.40 -1.06
N GLU A 207 23.87 -9.25 -2.35
CA GLU A 207 24.16 -10.29 -3.34
C GLU A 207 25.67 -10.38 -3.61
N GLY A 208 26.15 -11.60 -3.91
CA GLY A 208 27.53 -11.83 -4.34
C GLY A 208 28.57 -11.93 -3.21
N HIS A 209 28.17 -12.10 -1.94
CA HIS A 209 29.13 -12.46 -0.89
C HIS A 209 29.70 -13.87 -1.16
N VAL A 210 31.02 -14.01 -0.99
CA VAL A 210 31.76 -15.27 -1.15
C VAL A 210 32.63 -15.49 0.09
N SER A 211 32.46 -16.63 0.76
CA SER A 211 33.30 -17.06 1.88
C SER A 211 34.32 -18.12 1.43
N ARG A 212 35.43 -18.24 2.16
CA ARG A 212 36.37 -19.39 2.05
C ARG A 212 35.78 -20.56 2.82
N SER A 213 35.22 -21.54 2.12
CA SER A 213 34.62 -22.74 2.70
C SER A 213 35.66 -23.85 2.83
N ILE A 214 35.63 -24.58 3.94
CA ILE A 214 36.50 -25.72 4.17
C ILE A 214 35.74 -26.99 4.52
N PHE A 215 36.33 -28.11 4.14
CA PHE A 215 36.04 -29.44 4.64
C PHE A 215 37.24 -29.89 5.46
N ALA A 216 37.01 -30.41 6.67
CA ALA A 216 38.09 -30.86 7.56
C ALA A 216 37.75 -32.20 8.23
N ALA A 217 38.77 -33.02 8.47
CA ALA A 217 38.67 -34.30 9.15
C ALA A 217 39.20 -34.17 10.58
N PHE A 218 38.38 -34.51 11.59
CA PHE A 218 38.83 -34.58 12.98
C PHE A 218 38.90 -36.04 13.43
N LYS A 219 40.07 -36.48 13.91
CA LYS A 219 40.35 -37.89 14.22
C LYS A 219 39.52 -38.39 15.40
N VAL A 220 38.78 -39.49 15.23
CA VAL A 220 38.04 -40.17 16.30
C VAL A 220 39.03 -40.78 17.29
N THR A 221 38.72 -40.68 18.57
CA THR A 221 39.55 -41.17 19.68
C THR A 221 38.86 -42.25 20.51
N GLN A 222 37.52 -42.25 20.56
CA GLN A 222 36.74 -43.29 21.22
C GLN A 222 35.35 -43.35 20.58
N VAL A 223 34.89 -44.55 20.20
CA VAL A 223 33.52 -44.74 19.70
C VAL A 223 32.52 -44.93 20.86
N ALA A 224 31.30 -44.43 20.67
CA ALA A 224 30.20 -44.61 21.62
C ALA A 224 29.82 -46.10 21.80
N ASP A 225 29.28 -46.47 22.97
CA ASP A 225 28.86 -47.86 23.24
C ASP A 225 27.80 -48.36 22.24
N ALA A 226 26.87 -47.51 21.81
CA ALA A 226 25.88 -47.82 20.78
C ALA A 226 26.52 -48.07 19.41
N ALA A 227 27.59 -47.33 19.08
CA ALA A 227 28.28 -47.40 17.80
C ALA A 227 29.34 -48.52 17.72
N LYS A 228 29.81 -49.09 18.85
CA LYS A 228 30.91 -50.07 18.89
C LYS A 228 30.79 -51.19 17.87
N ALA A 229 29.61 -51.82 17.80
CA ALA A 229 29.37 -52.96 16.90
C ALA A 229 29.60 -52.65 15.40
N ILE A 230 29.59 -51.38 15.01
CA ILE A 230 29.76 -50.91 13.63
C ILE A 230 31.11 -50.17 13.46
N LEU A 231 31.52 -49.35 14.42
CA LEU A 231 32.68 -48.45 14.29
C LEU A 231 34.00 -48.99 14.85
N GLU A 232 33.97 -49.94 15.79
CA GLU A 232 35.20 -50.50 16.40
C GLU A 232 36.21 -51.05 15.37
N PRO A 233 35.81 -51.70 14.25
CA PRO A 233 36.73 -52.12 13.20
C PRO A 233 37.49 -50.99 12.48
N PHE A 234 37.02 -49.74 12.59
CA PHE A 234 37.55 -48.58 11.86
C PHE A 234 38.26 -47.57 12.77
N GLN A 235 38.04 -47.62 14.10
CA GLN A 235 38.35 -46.55 15.06
C GLN A 235 39.74 -45.93 14.92
N GLU A 236 40.80 -46.73 14.81
CA GLU A 236 42.21 -46.26 14.75
C GLU A 236 42.50 -45.32 13.55
N ASP A 237 41.74 -45.49 12.47
CA ASP A 237 41.88 -44.79 11.19
C ASP A 237 40.62 -43.96 10.83
N LEU A 238 39.74 -43.67 11.80
CA LEU A 238 38.44 -43.02 11.57
C LEU A 238 38.47 -41.52 11.92
N ALA A 239 37.82 -40.71 11.10
CA ALA A 239 37.60 -39.28 11.35
C ALA A 239 36.12 -38.87 11.17
N VAL A 240 35.68 -37.83 11.87
CA VAL A 240 34.45 -37.10 11.53
C VAL A 240 34.79 -36.02 10.51
N ALA A 241 34.11 -36.00 9.35
CA ALA A 241 34.33 -34.99 8.33
C ALA A 241 33.31 -33.86 8.49
N ILE A 242 33.77 -32.65 8.80
CA ILE A 242 32.94 -31.45 8.96
C ILE A 242 33.03 -30.54 7.74
N TRP A 243 32.07 -29.62 7.64
CA TRP A 243 32.08 -28.49 6.72
C TRP A 243 31.83 -27.18 7.46
N THR A 244 32.48 -26.09 7.03
CA THR A 244 32.16 -24.74 7.49
C THR A 244 32.50 -23.68 6.44
N THR A 245 31.71 -22.61 6.40
CA THR A 245 31.99 -21.39 5.61
C THR A 245 32.80 -20.36 6.39
N THR A 246 33.10 -20.62 7.67
CA THR A 246 33.82 -19.73 8.58
C THR A 246 35.04 -20.43 9.21
N PRO A 247 36.15 -20.67 8.48
CA PRO A 247 37.35 -21.28 9.02
C PRO A 247 37.81 -20.68 10.36
N TRP A 248 37.69 -19.37 10.52
CA TRP A 248 38.02 -18.66 11.76
C TRP A 248 37.28 -19.13 13.03
N THR A 249 36.16 -19.87 12.92
CA THR A 249 35.44 -20.43 14.09
C THR A 249 35.97 -21.78 14.56
N ILE A 250 36.84 -22.46 13.77
CA ILE A 250 37.40 -23.76 14.13
C ILE A 250 38.11 -23.73 15.51
N PRO A 251 38.90 -22.69 15.89
CA PRO A 251 39.50 -22.63 17.21
C PRO A 251 38.55 -22.77 18.40
N ALA A 252 37.30 -22.34 18.23
CA ALA A 252 36.25 -22.41 19.23
C ALA A 252 35.44 -23.73 19.19
N ASN A 253 35.82 -24.70 18.37
CA ASN A 253 35.07 -25.94 18.21
C ASN A 253 35.13 -26.84 19.48
N LEU A 254 33.96 -27.09 20.07
CA LEU A 254 33.80 -27.89 21.30
C LEU A 254 33.00 -29.17 21.10
N ALA A 255 32.30 -29.34 19.97
CA ALA A 255 31.60 -30.57 19.62
C ALA A 255 31.40 -30.70 18.11
N VAL A 256 30.92 -31.85 17.65
CA VAL A 256 30.36 -32.03 16.30
C VAL A 256 28.91 -32.49 16.44
N ALA A 257 27.98 -31.73 15.91
CA ALA A 257 26.56 -32.06 15.96
C ALA A 257 26.16 -32.94 14.76
N VAL A 258 25.30 -33.93 15.03
CA VAL A 258 24.64 -34.80 14.04
C VAL A 258 23.12 -34.75 14.20
N ASN A 259 22.40 -35.03 13.12
CA ASN A 259 20.96 -35.21 13.16
C ASN A 259 20.64 -36.64 13.61
N PRO A 260 19.79 -36.88 14.63
CA PRO A 260 19.54 -38.23 15.13
C PRO A 260 18.84 -39.13 14.10
N ASP A 261 18.06 -38.53 13.20
CA ASP A 261 17.23 -39.23 12.22
C ASP A 261 17.89 -39.45 10.86
N LEU A 262 19.05 -38.85 10.60
CA LEU A 262 19.82 -39.15 9.39
C LEU A 262 20.63 -40.45 9.55
N ASN A 263 20.88 -41.11 8.42
CA ASN A 263 21.85 -42.20 8.32
C ASN A 263 23.21 -41.63 7.92
N TYR A 264 24.27 -42.18 8.50
CA TYR A 264 25.65 -41.77 8.28
C TYR A 264 26.45 -42.95 7.72
N ALA A 265 27.22 -42.69 6.67
CA ALA A 265 28.09 -43.65 6.01
C ALA A 265 29.52 -43.53 6.54
N ILE A 266 30.14 -44.68 6.81
CA ILE A 266 31.58 -44.80 7.02
C ILE A 266 32.19 -45.03 5.64
N VAL A 267 32.85 -44.02 5.08
CA VAL A 267 33.45 -44.09 3.74
C VAL A 267 34.96 -44.28 3.83
N GLU A 268 35.49 -45.21 3.04
CA GLU A 268 36.93 -45.29 2.76
C GLU A 268 37.30 -44.23 1.74
N VAL A 269 38.32 -43.44 2.06
CA VAL A 269 38.80 -42.35 1.20
C VAL A 269 40.01 -42.83 0.38
N ALA A 270 39.80 -43.13 -0.89
CA ALA A 270 40.86 -43.58 -1.79
C ALA A 270 41.75 -42.42 -2.26
N ALA A 271 42.64 -41.96 -1.39
CA ALA A 271 43.63 -40.93 -1.69
C ALA A 271 44.98 -41.51 -2.20
N PRO A 272 45.78 -40.74 -2.97
CA PRO A 272 47.20 -41.04 -3.20
C PRO A 272 47.97 -41.15 -1.87
N GLU A 273 49.07 -41.91 -1.85
CA GLU A 273 49.75 -42.31 -0.60
C GLU A 273 50.19 -41.15 0.32
N ASP A 274 50.42 -39.96 -0.24
CA ASP A 274 50.80 -38.73 0.48
C ASP A 274 49.62 -37.99 1.17
N ASN A 275 48.36 -38.30 0.85
CA ASN A 275 47.19 -37.47 1.19
C ASN A 275 46.28 -38.06 2.31
N LYS A 276 46.85 -38.75 3.29
CA LYS A 276 46.09 -39.29 4.45
C LYS A 276 45.91 -38.25 5.55
N TYR A 277 44.66 -37.99 5.95
CA TYR A 277 44.32 -37.00 6.97
C TYR A 277 44.65 -37.50 8.39
N ASP A 278 45.72 -37.00 9.01
CA ASP A 278 46.27 -37.51 10.28
C ASP A 278 46.33 -39.06 10.38
N GLY A 279 46.72 -39.70 9.27
CA GLY A 279 46.77 -41.15 9.12
C GLY A 279 45.43 -41.86 8.87
N CYS A 280 44.29 -41.18 9.04
CA CYS A 280 42.96 -41.73 8.89
C CYS A 280 42.67 -42.19 7.44
N LYS A 281 42.01 -43.33 7.30
CA LYS A 281 41.56 -43.95 6.04
C LYS A 281 40.05 -43.83 5.85
N TYR A 282 39.31 -43.66 6.94
CA TYR A 282 37.86 -43.67 6.98
C TYR A 282 37.31 -42.33 7.46
N ALA A 283 36.21 -41.88 6.87
CA ALA A 283 35.50 -40.68 7.28
C ALA A 283 34.01 -40.98 7.51
N ILE A 284 33.41 -40.34 8.52
CA ILE A 284 31.95 -40.31 8.71
C ILE A 284 31.38 -39.10 7.96
N VAL A 285 30.38 -39.35 7.11
CA VAL A 285 29.58 -38.36 6.37
C VAL A 285 28.11 -38.80 6.35
N ALA A 286 27.15 -37.92 6.10
CA ALA A 286 25.76 -38.33 5.87
C ALA A 286 25.68 -39.23 4.62
N ALA A 287 24.90 -40.32 4.70
CA ALA A 287 24.86 -41.36 3.66
C ALA A 287 24.40 -40.81 2.30
N ASP A 288 23.36 -39.98 2.29
CA ASP A 288 22.82 -39.35 1.07
C ASP A 288 23.83 -38.40 0.38
N MET A 289 24.85 -37.91 1.11
CA MET A 289 25.84 -36.99 0.56
C MET A 289 27.03 -37.69 -0.12
N VAL A 290 27.18 -39.01 0.02
CA VAL A 290 28.41 -39.73 -0.41
C VAL A 290 28.75 -39.50 -1.88
N GLU A 291 27.76 -39.55 -2.79
CA GLU A 291 27.98 -39.32 -4.22
C GLU A 291 28.37 -37.86 -4.51
N GLY A 292 27.67 -36.90 -3.90
CA GLY A 292 27.97 -35.47 -4.05
C GLY A 292 29.34 -35.07 -3.50
N LEU A 293 29.75 -35.67 -2.38
CA LEU A 293 31.06 -35.47 -1.77
C LEU A 293 32.18 -36.15 -2.59
N ALA A 294 31.95 -37.35 -3.12
CA ALA A 294 32.90 -38.01 -4.03
C ALA A 294 33.18 -37.14 -5.26
N ALA A 295 32.13 -36.61 -5.89
CA ALA A 295 32.24 -35.67 -7.00
C ALA A 295 32.94 -34.35 -6.60
N LYS A 296 32.56 -33.75 -5.46
CA LYS A 296 33.14 -32.47 -4.98
C LYS A 296 34.61 -32.59 -4.61
N PHE A 297 35.01 -33.68 -3.95
CA PHE A 297 36.40 -33.94 -3.57
C PHE A 297 37.24 -34.46 -4.75
N ASN A 298 36.60 -34.92 -5.83
CA ASN A 298 37.24 -35.65 -6.93
C ASN A 298 38.00 -36.89 -6.41
N LEU A 299 37.36 -37.63 -5.49
CA LEU A 299 37.87 -38.83 -4.82
C LEU A 299 36.83 -39.95 -4.93
N HIS A 300 37.28 -41.20 -5.00
CA HIS A 300 36.37 -42.33 -4.88
C HIS A 300 36.11 -42.62 -3.40
N LEU A 301 34.87 -42.43 -2.97
CA LEU A 301 34.38 -42.76 -1.63
C LEU A 301 33.65 -44.11 -1.70
N THR A 302 34.09 -45.09 -0.91
CA THR A 302 33.46 -46.41 -0.85
C THR A 302 32.86 -46.62 0.54
N THR A 303 31.53 -46.66 0.63
CA THR A 303 30.81 -46.99 1.88
C THR A 303 31.19 -48.40 2.36
N LYS A 304 31.63 -48.49 3.62
CA LYS A 304 31.98 -49.74 4.31
C LYS A 304 30.92 -50.21 5.30
N ALA A 305 30.23 -49.25 5.91
CA ALA A 305 29.13 -49.45 6.83
C ALA A 305 28.24 -48.20 6.87
N GLU A 306 27.04 -48.36 7.42
CA GLU A 306 26.13 -47.26 7.74
C GLU A 306 25.67 -47.37 9.20
N ILE A 307 25.36 -46.23 9.82
CA ILE A 307 24.95 -46.11 11.22
C ILE A 307 23.92 -44.98 11.37
N LYS A 308 23.02 -45.08 12.35
CA LYS A 308 22.05 -44.01 12.64
C LYS A 308 22.74 -42.86 13.37
N GLY A 309 22.37 -41.62 13.09
CA GLY A 309 22.95 -40.45 13.77
C GLY A 309 22.78 -40.49 15.29
N ALA A 310 21.66 -41.03 15.77
CA ALA A 310 21.41 -41.26 17.19
C ALA A 310 22.50 -42.13 17.88
N ASP A 311 23.04 -43.13 17.18
CA ASP A 311 24.02 -44.07 17.75
C ASP A 311 25.43 -43.46 17.83
N LEU A 312 25.69 -42.35 17.13
CA LEU A 312 26.97 -41.63 17.13
C LEU A 312 27.18 -40.78 18.39
N GLU A 313 26.13 -40.49 19.16
CA GLU A 313 26.18 -39.65 20.36
C GLU A 313 27.25 -40.13 21.36
N HIS A 314 28.05 -39.19 21.89
CA HIS A 314 29.18 -39.43 22.79
C HIS A 314 30.41 -40.13 22.16
N THR A 315 30.45 -40.38 20.84
CA THR A 315 31.71 -40.65 20.14
C THR A 315 32.64 -39.44 20.30
N THR A 316 33.90 -39.62 20.70
CA THR A 316 34.82 -38.49 20.92
C THR A 316 35.87 -38.41 19.82
N TYR A 317 36.27 -37.19 19.47
CA TYR A 317 37.33 -36.89 18.53
C TYR A 317 38.37 -35.94 19.15
N LYS A 318 39.59 -35.95 18.60
CA LYS A 318 40.64 -34.98 18.91
C LYS A 318 40.50 -33.75 18.02
N HIS A 319 40.55 -32.57 18.62
CA HIS A 319 40.59 -31.31 17.90
C HIS A 319 41.90 -31.19 17.11
N PRO A 320 41.89 -30.79 15.82
CA PRO A 320 43.09 -30.84 14.98
C PRO A 320 44.19 -29.85 15.38
N LEU A 321 43.83 -28.71 16.00
CA LEU A 321 44.76 -27.63 16.34
C LEU A 321 45.14 -27.53 17.83
N TYR A 322 44.49 -28.28 18.72
CA TYR A 322 44.70 -28.18 20.18
C TYR A 322 44.59 -29.56 20.82
N ASP A 323 45.22 -29.75 21.98
CA ASP A 323 45.12 -30.99 22.76
C ASP A 323 43.79 -31.07 23.53
N ARG A 324 42.68 -30.98 22.79
CA ARG A 324 41.29 -30.96 23.27
C ARG A 324 40.55 -32.16 22.67
N HIS A 325 39.88 -32.92 23.52
CA HIS A 325 38.95 -33.97 23.10
C HIS A 325 37.52 -33.44 23.23
N SER A 326 36.70 -33.70 22.21
CA SER A 326 35.36 -33.14 22.07
C SER A 326 34.37 -34.25 21.67
N PRO A 327 33.11 -34.21 22.14
CA PRO A 327 32.09 -35.20 21.79
C PRO A 327 31.39 -34.90 20.46
N VAL A 328 30.89 -35.95 19.83
CA VAL A 328 29.77 -35.91 18.89
C VAL A 328 28.48 -35.84 19.71
N ILE A 329 27.58 -34.94 19.33
CA ILE A 329 26.34 -34.61 20.07
C ILE A 329 25.13 -34.64 19.14
N ILE A 330 23.93 -34.84 19.70
CA ILE A 330 22.69 -34.73 18.93
C ILE A 330 22.28 -33.26 18.82
N GLY A 331 22.37 -32.75 17.58
CA GLY A 331 21.87 -31.44 17.19
C GLY A 331 20.36 -31.46 16.97
N GLY A 332 19.91 -30.98 15.80
CA GLY A 332 18.51 -30.99 15.40
C GLY A 332 18.34 -30.71 13.91
N ASP A 333 17.13 -30.33 13.52
CA ASP A 333 16.66 -30.28 12.13
C ASP A 333 17.39 -29.27 11.23
N TYR A 334 18.19 -28.38 11.81
CA TYR A 334 19.11 -27.49 11.07
C TYR A 334 20.25 -28.24 10.36
N ILE A 335 20.47 -29.51 10.71
CA ILE A 335 21.44 -30.41 10.08
C ILE A 335 20.71 -31.23 9.02
N THR A 336 20.93 -30.88 7.75
CA THR A 336 20.23 -31.46 6.58
C THR A 336 21.20 -32.16 5.62
N THR A 337 20.66 -32.82 4.59
CA THR A 337 21.42 -33.45 3.50
C THR A 337 21.66 -32.54 2.28
N GLU A 338 21.29 -31.25 2.37
CA GLU A 338 21.36 -30.31 1.24
C GLU A 338 22.76 -29.70 1.02
N SER A 339 23.57 -29.57 2.06
CA SER A 339 24.90 -28.95 1.96
C SER A 339 25.87 -29.39 3.06
N GLY A 340 27.17 -29.29 2.80
CA GLY A 340 28.23 -29.69 3.73
C GLY A 340 28.51 -31.18 3.73
N THR A 341 28.62 -31.79 4.92
CA THR A 341 28.87 -33.23 5.11
C THR A 341 27.77 -33.94 5.93
N GLY A 342 26.80 -33.19 6.46
CA GLY A 342 25.81 -33.67 7.43
C GLY A 342 26.36 -33.77 8.86
N LEU A 343 27.62 -33.38 9.09
CA LEU A 343 28.21 -33.22 10.42
C LEU A 343 28.61 -31.75 10.58
N VAL A 344 28.01 -31.06 11.53
CA VAL A 344 28.21 -29.62 11.75
C VAL A 344 29.18 -29.43 12.91
N HIS A 345 30.28 -28.73 12.69
CA HIS A 345 31.18 -28.37 13.78
C HIS A 345 30.46 -27.34 14.68
N THR A 346 30.55 -27.51 16.01
CA THR A 346 29.82 -26.68 16.98
C THR A 346 30.77 -25.82 17.79
N ALA A 347 30.58 -24.50 17.73
CA ALA A 347 31.31 -23.48 18.47
C ALA A 347 30.31 -22.57 19.22
N PRO A 348 29.93 -22.89 20.47
CA PRO A 348 28.86 -22.20 21.21
C PRO A 348 29.05 -20.69 21.39
N GLY A 349 30.27 -20.18 21.22
CA GLY A 349 30.57 -18.75 21.22
C GLY A 349 30.28 -18.00 19.91
N HIS A 350 29.97 -18.71 18.82
CA HIS A 350 29.92 -18.15 17.46
C HIS A 350 28.73 -18.62 16.60
N GLY A 351 27.72 -19.26 17.18
CA GLY A 351 26.48 -19.64 16.49
C GLY A 351 25.30 -19.76 17.44
N GLN A 352 24.09 -19.41 17.00
CA GLN A 352 22.90 -19.40 17.86
C GLN A 352 22.38 -20.83 18.13
N GLU A 353 22.36 -21.67 17.09
CA GLU A 353 22.07 -23.10 17.14
C GLU A 353 23.14 -23.83 17.98
N ASP A 354 24.41 -23.49 17.73
CA ASP A 354 25.58 -24.00 18.46
C ASP A 354 25.51 -23.70 19.96
N TYR A 355 25.03 -22.51 20.35
CA TYR A 355 24.80 -22.15 21.74
C TYR A 355 23.65 -22.95 22.36
N ILE A 356 22.53 -23.11 21.64
CA ILE A 356 21.36 -23.84 22.14
C ILE A 356 21.71 -25.32 22.37
N VAL A 357 22.35 -25.98 21.40
CA VAL A 357 22.81 -27.37 21.56
C VAL A 357 23.96 -27.45 22.57
N GLY A 358 24.89 -26.49 22.57
CA GLY A 358 25.99 -26.43 23.54
C GLY A 358 25.50 -26.37 24.99
N GLN A 359 24.48 -25.55 25.28
CA GLN A 359 23.87 -25.49 26.61
C GLN A 359 23.21 -26.81 27.01
N LYS A 360 22.53 -27.52 26.09
CA LYS A 360 21.92 -28.83 26.36
C LYS A 360 22.95 -29.87 26.84
N TYR A 361 24.19 -29.81 26.33
CA TYR A 361 25.29 -30.70 26.72
C TYR A 361 26.27 -30.10 27.75
N GLY A 362 26.00 -28.90 28.28
CA GLY A 362 26.86 -28.24 29.26
C GLY A 362 28.23 -27.79 28.72
N LEU A 363 28.34 -27.55 27.41
CA LEU A 363 29.57 -27.04 26.80
C LEU A 363 29.84 -25.59 27.24
N SER A 364 31.12 -25.24 27.37
CA SER A 364 31.54 -23.86 27.66
C SER A 364 31.27 -22.93 26.47
N ILE A 365 31.10 -21.63 26.74
CA ILE A 365 30.88 -20.61 25.70
C ILE A 365 32.23 -20.01 25.30
N LEU A 366 33.04 -20.80 24.59
CA LEU A 366 34.37 -20.38 24.12
C LEU A 366 34.22 -19.44 22.91
N ALA A 367 34.69 -18.20 23.04
CA ALA A 367 34.66 -17.19 21.99
C ALA A 367 35.99 -16.41 21.95
N PRO A 368 37.07 -16.98 21.37
CA PRO A 368 38.44 -16.48 21.50
C PRO A 368 38.70 -15.28 20.57
N VAL A 369 37.73 -14.38 20.40
CA VAL A 369 37.73 -13.21 19.50
C VAL A 369 37.30 -11.97 20.30
N ASP A 370 37.95 -10.83 20.07
CA ASP A 370 37.68 -9.55 20.75
C ASP A 370 36.57 -8.72 20.07
N GLY A 371 36.31 -7.51 20.59
CA GLY A 371 35.32 -6.58 20.04
C GLY A 371 35.72 -5.91 18.72
N ASP A 372 37.00 -5.96 18.34
CA ASP A 372 37.55 -5.49 17.06
C ASP A 372 37.56 -6.61 16.00
N GLY A 373 37.16 -7.83 16.38
CA GLY A 373 37.17 -9.00 15.50
C GLY A 373 38.55 -9.64 15.36
N ASN A 374 39.47 -9.42 16.30
CA ASN A 374 40.78 -10.07 16.32
C ASN A 374 40.77 -11.27 17.27
N PHE A 375 41.56 -12.29 16.96
CA PHE A 375 41.77 -13.41 17.88
C PHE A 375 42.48 -12.96 19.16
N THR A 376 42.01 -13.48 20.29
CA THR A 376 42.60 -13.29 21.63
C THR A 376 43.65 -14.34 21.93
N ASP A 377 44.33 -14.21 23.07
CA ASP A 377 45.28 -15.18 23.62
C ASP A 377 44.69 -16.61 23.73
N GLU A 378 43.37 -16.76 23.92
CA GLU A 378 42.70 -18.07 23.96
C GLU A 378 42.73 -18.83 22.63
N ALA A 379 42.99 -18.15 21.51
CA ALA A 379 43.20 -18.79 20.20
C ALA A 379 44.63 -19.36 20.03
N GLY A 380 45.54 -19.05 20.96
CA GLY A 380 46.95 -19.43 20.87
C GLY A 380 47.80 -18.48 20.01
N GLU A 381 49.11 -18.51 20.25
CA GLU A 381 50.09 -17.55 19.73
C GLU A 381 50.18 -17.46 18.20
N LEU A 382 49.77 -18.50 17.45
CA LEU A 382 49.73 -18.47 15.98
C LEU A 382 48.65 -17.54 15.42
N LEU A 383 47.52 -17.41 16.13
CA LEU A 383 46.32 -16.70 15.66
C LEU A 383 46.15 -15.34 16.33
N LYS A 384 46.66 -15.19 17.56
CA LYS A 384 46.58 -13.99 18.40
C LYS A 384 46.82 -12.68 17.63
N GLY A 385 45.86 -11.77 17.70
CA GLY A 385 45.88 -10.46 17.05
C GLY A 385 45.46 -10.44 15.57
N ALA A 386 45.33 -11.58 14.89
CA ALA A 386 44.86 -11.62 13.51
C ALA A 386 43.34 -11.39 13.43
N ASN A 387 42.88 -10.62 12.44
CA ASN A 387 41.47 -10.29 12.27
C ASN A 387 40.70 -11.40 11.55
N VAL A 388 39.56 -11.83 12.10
CA VAL A 388 38.77 -12.96 11.58
C VAL A 388 38.06 -12.66 10.25
N LEU A 389 37.88 -11.38 9.91
CA LEU A 389 37.36 -10.92 8.60
C LEU A 389 38.48 -10.52 7.63
N GLY A 390 39.75 -10.63 8.04
CA GLY A 390 40.93 -10.53 7.21
C GLY A 390 41.70 -11.85 7.21
N ASP A 391 42.99 -11.77 7.54
CA ASP A 391 43.96 -12.86 7.42
C ASP A 391 43.68 -14.07 8.35
N GLY A 392 42.81 -13.91 9.36
CA GLY A 392 42.50 -14.96 10.34
C GLY A 392 41.95 -16.26 9.74
N ASN A 393 41.21 -16.20 8.63
CA ASN A 393 40.78 -17.42 7.92
C ASN A 393 41.96 -18.16 7.28
N GLU A 394 42.91 -17.42 6.71
CA GLU A 394 44.07 -17.99 6.03
C GLU A 394 45.00 -18.69 7.02
N LEU A 395 45.24 -18.08 8.17
CA LEU A 395 46.05 -18.67 9.25
C LEU A 395 45.44 -19.97 9.78
N VAL A 396 44.12 -20.04 9.96
CA VAL A 396 43.46 -21.29 10.40
C VAL A 396 43.49 -22.36 9.30
N ILE A 397 43.31 -21.98 8.03
CA ILE A 397 43.46 -22.93 6.90
C ILE A 397 44.88 -23.50 6.86
N GLN A 398 45.90 -22.65 6.98
CA GLN A 398 47.30 -23.06 6.99
C GLN A 398 47.60 -24.01 8.17
N ALA A 399 47.10 -23.69 9.37
CA ALA A 399 47.23 -24.56 10.54
C ALA A 399 46.57 -25.94 10.32
N LEU A 400 45.41 -26.00 9.64
CA LEU A 400 44.75 -27.26 9.28
C LEU A 400 45.49 -28.04 8.20
N ILE A 401 46.22 -27.38 7.29
CA ILE A 401 47.11 -28.05 6.31
C ILE A 401 48.31 -28.66 7.02
N GLU A 402 48.94 -27.92 7.94
CA GLU A 402 50.09 -28.40 8.73
C GLU A 402 49.69 -29.56 9.67
N ALA A 403 48.51 -29.49 10.28
CA ALA A 403 47.89 -30.58 11.03
C ALA A 403 47.31 -31.71 10.16
N ARG A 404 47.51 -31.68 8.83
CA ARG A 404 47.01 -32.67 7.85
C ARG A 404 45.51 -32.99 8.01
N SER A 405 44.73 -32.00 8.41
CA SER A 405 43.31 -32.14 8.75
C SER A 405 42.38 -31.48 7.71
N LEU A 406 42.90 -30.66 6.80
CA LEU A 406 42.13 -30.08 5.70
C LEU A 406 41.85 -31.11 4.59
N ILE A 407 40.58 -31.33 4.27
CA ILE A 407 40.13 -32.19 3.15
C ILE A 407 40.12 -31.40 1.83
N LYS A 408 39.48 -30.22 1.84
CA LYS A 408 39.30 -29.34 0.67
C LYS A 408 39.02 -27.92 1.12
N GLU A 409 39.55 -26.95 0.39
CA GLU A 409 39.11 -25.55 0.40
C GLU A 409 38.33 -25.24 -0.90
N GLU A 410 37.25 -24.45 -0.82
CA GLU A 410 36.55 -23.92 -1.99
C GLU A 410 35.92 -22.54 -1.72
N SER A 411 35.74 -21.73 -2.77
CA SER A 411 34.97 -20.50 -2.70
C SER A 411 33.48 -20.80 -2.67
N TYR A 412 32.75 -20.29 -1.67
CA TYR A 412 31.32 -20.55 -1.48
C TYR A 412 30.50 -19.26 -1.50
N ALA A 413 29.66 -19.10 -2.52
CA ALA A 413 28.79 -17.94 -2.69
C ALA A 413 27.44 -18.15 -1.99
N HIS A 414 27.08 -17.27 -1.06
CA HIS A 414 25.86 -17.40 -0.25
C HIS A 414 25.42 -16.05 0.34
N LYS A 415 24.28 -16.02 1.02
CA LYS A 415 23.80 -14.83 1.74
C LYS A 415 24.51 -14.74 3.10
N TYR A 416 25.13 -13.60 3.37
CA TYR A 416 25.86 -13.35 4.61
C TYR A 416 25.39 -12.03 5.25
N PRO A 417 25.32 -11.93 6.59
CA PRO A 417 24.85 -10.73 7.28
C PRO A 417 25.90 -9.62 7.31
N TYR A 418 25.54 -8.44 6.82
CA TYR A 418 26.33 -7.22 6.82
C TYR A 418 25.68 -6.16 7.72
N ASP A 419 26.50 -5.30 8.31
CA ASP A 419 26.09 -4.11 9.03
C ASP A 419 25.41 -3.14 8.04
N TRP A 420 24.11 -2.90 8.24
CA TRP A 420 23.28 -2.08 7.37
C TRP A 420 23.77 -0.63 7.19
N ARG A 421 24.64 -0.13 8.08
CA ARG A 421 25.20 1.23 8.01
C ARG A 421 26.60 1.25 7.43
N THR A 422 27.51 0.39 7.89
CA THR A 422 28.92 0.42 7.45
C THR A 422 29.16 -0.36 6.15
N LYS A 423 28.20 -1.21 5.74
CA LYS A 423 28.31 -2.08 4.55
C LYS A 423 29.48 -3.07 4.64
N LYS A 424 29.81 -3.52 5.86
CA LYS A 424 30.85 -4.52 6.16
C LYS A 424 30.24 -5.79 6.76
N PRO A 425 30.90 -6.96 6.61
CA PRO A 425 30.43 -8.21 7.19
C PRO A 425 30.33 -8.12 8.73
N THR A 426 29.34 -8.81 9.30
CA THR A 426 29.22 -9.02 10.75
C THR A 426 29.80 -10.38 11.16
N ILE A 427 29.95 -10.63 12.45
CA ILE A 427 30.28 -11.96 12.99
C ILE A 427 29.29 -12.31 14.11
N PHE A 428 29.12 -13.60 14.40
CA PHE A 428 28.56 -14.01 15.68
C PHE A 428 29.66 -14.05 16.74
N ARG A 429 29.42 -13.45 17.90
CA ARG A 429 30.37 -13.43 19.01
C ARG A 429 29.62 -13.47 20.33
N ALA A 430 30.02 -14.34 21.24
CA ALA A 430 29.51 -14.33 22.60
C ALA A 430 29.99 -13.10 23.36
N THR A 431 29.05 -12.31 23.85
CA THR A 431 29.32 -11.14 24.68
C THR A 431 28.33 -11.11 25.85
N GLU A 432 28.75 -10.53 26.97
CA GLU A 432 27.80 -10.21 28.03
C GLU A 432 26.89 -9.08 27.54
N GLN A 433 25.58 -9.33 27.52
CA GLN A 433 24.57 -8.38 27.08
C GLN A 433 23.34 -8.46 27.99
N TRP A 434 22.51 -7.43 27.93
CA TRP A 434 21.19 -7.38 28.56
C TRP A 434 20.13 -7.88 27.58
N PHE A 435 19.30 -8.81 28.07
CA PHE A 435 18.24 -9.43 27.30
C PHE A 435 16.88 -9.23 27.99
N ALA A 436 15.87 -8.87 27.21
CA ALA A 436 14.47 -9.00 27.61
C ALA A 436 13.94 -10.36 27.11
N SER A 437 13.63 -11.28 28.03
CA SER A 437 13.06 -12.59 27.70
C SER A 437 11.57 -12.49 27.46
N VAL A 438 11.12 -12.90 26.28
CA VAL A 438 9.69 -12.94 25.94
C VAL A 438 9.02 -14.15 26.60
N LYS A 439 9.78 -15.16 27.03
CA LYS A 439 9.28 -16.43 27.58
C LYS A 439 8.27 -16.24 28.72
N GLY A 440 8.47 -15.27 29.60
CA GLY A 440 7.60 -15.03 30.77
C GLY A 440 6.20 -14.49 30.44
N PHE A 441 6.03 -13.83 29.29
CA PHE A 441 4.78 -13.17 28.90
C PHE A 441 4.33 -13.49 27.46
N LYS A 442 4.96 -14.49 26.80
CA LYS A 442 4.69 -14.88 25.40
C LYS A 442 3.21 -15.18 25.14
N GLU A 443 2.57 -15.96 26.00
CA GLU A 443 1.16 -16.32 25.85
C GLU A 443 0.25 -15.10 25.95
N ALA A 444 0.53 -14.17 26.87
CA ALA A 444 -0.18 -12.90 26.99
C ALA A 444 0.04 -12.02 25.73
N ALA A 445 1.24 -12.03 25.15
CA ALA A 445 1.53 -11.26 23.93
C ALA A 445 0.81 -11.84 22.70
N LEU A 446 0.75 -13.17 22.56
CA LEU A 446 -0.01 -13.84 21.51
C LEU A 446 -1.52 -13.62 21.66
N LYS A 447 -2.05 -13.67 22.89
CA LYS A 447 -3.44 -13.31 23.18
C LYS A 447 -3.73 -11.85 22.81
N ALA A 448 -2.87 -10.92 23.23
CA ALA A 448 -3.02 -9.50 22.90
C ALA A 448 -2.98 -9.22 21.38
N ILE A 449 -2.21 -9.99 20.60
CA ILE A 449 -2.24 -9.91 19.12
C ILE A 449 -3.62 -10.29 18.56
N SER A 450 -4.23 -11.36 19.08
CA SER A 450 -5.56 -11.82 18.62
C SER A 450 -6.73 -10.92 19.04
N GLU A 451 -6.50 -9.99 19.98
CA GLU A 451 -7.49 -8.99 20.44
C GLU A 451 -7.38 -7.66 19.67
N VAL A 452 -6.37 -7.50 18.81
CA VAL A 452 -6.13 -6.30 17.99
C VAL A 452 -6.77 -6.46 16.61
N GLU A 453 -7.38 -5.38 16.10
CA GLU A 453 -7.86 -5.32 14.72
C GLU A 453 -6.69 -5.02 13.76
N TRP A 454 -6.37 -5.96 12.87
CA TRP A 454 -5.28 -5.83 11.90
C TRP A 454 -5.80 -5.42 10.51
N ILE A 455 -5.32 -4.28 9.99
CA ILE A 455 -5.72 -3.74 8.69
C ILE A 455 -4.48 -3.62 7.79
N PRO A 456 -4.29 -4.49 6.78
CA PRO A 456 -5.13 -5.64 6.44
C PRO A 456 -4.87 -6.85 7.36
N ALA A 457 -5.80 -7.80 7.40
CA ALA A 457 -5.77 -8.95 8.33
C ALA A 457 -4.51 -9.82 8.24
N GLN A 458 -3.77 -9.78 7.11
CA GLN A 458 -2.48 -10.46 6.97
C GLN A 458 -1.41 -9.93 7.94
N GLY A 459 -1.58 -8.76 8.56
CA GLY A 459 -0.68 -8.23 9.59
C GLY A 459 -0.56 -9.15 10.81
N GLU A 460 -1.68 -9.75 11.25
CA GLU A 460 -1.72 -10.73 12.34
C GLU A 460 -0.86 -11.96 12.03
N ASN A 461 -1.06 -12.53 10.82
CA ASN A 461 -0.30 -13.66 10.30
C ASN A 461 1.20 -13.36 10.15
N ARG A 462 1.58 -12.08 10.03
CA ARG A 462 2.97 -11.65 9.95
C ARG A 462 3.62 -11.52 11.32
N ILE A 463 2.95 -10.93 12.32
CA ILE A 463 3.54 -10.71 13.65
C ILE A 463 3.48 -11.95 14.55
N THR A 464 2.44 -12.80 14.42
CA THR A 464 2.19 -13.94 15.31
C THR A 464 3.36 -14.95 15.32
N PRO A 465 3.88 -15.45 14.18
CA PRO A 465 5.04 -16.36 14.20
C PRO A 465 6.28 -15.68 14.79
N MET A 466 6.51 -14.41 14.44
CA MET A 466 7.66 -13.62 14.92
C MET A 466 7.67 -13.41 16.44
N VAL A 467 6.52 -13.47 17.11
CA VAL A 467 6.42 -13.42 18.59
C VAL A 467 6.43 -14.84 19.19
N ALA A 468 5.82 -15.82 18.52
CA ALA A 468 5.79 -17.21 18.96
C ALA A 468 7.19 -17.84 18.99
N GLU A 469 8.03 -17.56 17.99
CA GLU A 469 9.39 -18.11 17.86
C GLU A 469 10.43 -17.37 18.72
N ARG A 470 10.21 -16.08 19.00
CA ARG A 470 11.18 -15.24 19.74
C ARG A 470 11.39 -15.73 21.17
N SER A 471 12.64 -15.97 21.55
CA SER A 471 13.06 -16.32 22.91
C SER A 471 13.41 -15.07 23.71
N ASP A 472 14.42 -14.33 23.24
CA ASP A 472 14.96 -13.14 23.89
C ASP A 472 15.08 -11.96 22.90
N TRP A 473 15.27 -10.76 23.43
CA TRP A 473 15.62 -9.54 22.71
C TRP A 473 16.86 -8.95 23.36
N CYS A 474 17.97 -8.86 22.62
CA CYS A 474 19.16 -8.12 23.06
C CYS A 474 18.85 -6.61 23.10
N ILE A 475 18.71 -6.06 24.31
CA ILE A 475 18.32 -4.67 24.54
C ILE A 475 19.51 -3.74 24.83
N SER A 476 20.73 -4.25 25.04
CA SER A 476 21.94 -3.43 25.20
C SER A 476 22.61 -3.09 23.87
N ARG A 477 23.29 -1.94 23.85
CA ARG A 477 24.17 -1.47 22.76
C ARG A 477 25.38 -0.74 23.35
N GLN A 478 26.56 -0.98 22.79
CA GLN A 478 27.84 -0.43 23.29
C GLN A 478 28.08 0.97 22.71
N ARG A 479 27.14 1.90 22.94
CA ARG A 479 27.08 3.24 22.32
C ARG A 479 27.05 4.35 23.38
N ASN A 480 27.12 5.60 22.93
CA ASN A 480 27.07 6.77 23.81
C ASN A 480 25.75 7.54 23.69
N TRP A 481 25.06 7.46 22.55
CA TRP A 481 23.84 8.22 22.25
C TRP A 481 22.60 7.34 22.26
N GLY A 482 21.94 7.35 23.41
CA GLY A 482 20.72 6.62 23.74
C GLY A 482 20.50 6.68 25.25
N VAL A 483 19.39 6.11 25.73
CA VAL A 483 19.12 6.03 27.18
C VAL A 483 20.04 4.96 27.80
N PRO A 484 20.89 5.28 28.78
CA PRO A 484 21.74 4.31 29.47
C PRO A 484 20.92 3.25 30.19
N ILE A 485 21.42 2.02 30.22
CA ILE A 485 20.89 0.99 31.12
C ILE A 485 21.27 1.39 32.56
N PRO A 486 20.29 1.61 33.47
CA PRO A 486 20.50 2.22 34.79
C PRO A 486 21.07 1.21 35.80
N VAL A 487 22.17 0.55 35.45
CA VAL A 487 22.81 -0.52 36.22
C VAL A 487 24.15 -0.08 36.79
N PHE A 488 24.44 -0.53 38.01
CA PHE A 488 25.78 -0.51 38.58
C PHE A 488 26.27 -1.95 38.72
N TYR A 489 27.58 -2.15 38.72
CA TYR A 489 28.21 -3.42 38.99
C TYR A 489 29.06 -3.31 40.25
N ASP A 490 29.02 -4.32 41.10
CA ASP A 490 29.97 -4.47 42.20
C ASP A 490 31.39 -4.63 41.61
N ALA A 491 32.34 -3.83 42.10
CA ALA A 491 33.69 -3.77 41.54
C ALA A 491 34.54 -5.02 41.84
N GLU A 492 34.16 -5.84 42.83
CA GLU A 492 34.84 -7.09 43.17
C GLU A 492 34.17 -8.29 42.49
N THR A 493 32.83 -8.34 42.44
CA THR A 493 32.09 -9.51 41.94
C THR A 493 31.53 -9.38 40.52
N ASN A 494 31.50 -8.17 39.93
CA ASN A 494 30.80 -7.85 38.67
C ASN A 494 29.27 -8.15 38.70
N GLU A 495 28.70 -8.39 39.89
CA GLU A 495 27.26 -8.61 40.04
C GLU A 495 26.47 -7.31 39.77
N PRO A 496 25.35 -7.36 39.02
CA PRO A 496 24.54 -6.19 38.74
C PRO A 496 23.67 -5.77 39.93
N LEU A 497 23.77 -4.50 40.31
CA LEU A 497 22.85 -3.81 41.20
C LEU A 497 21.69 -3.22 40.38
N LEU A 498 20.56 -3.92 40.37
CA LEU A 498 19.28 -3.46 39.84
C LEU A 498 18.16 -3.76 40.85
N THR A 499 17.95 -2.82 41.77
CA THR A 499 16.86 -2.85 42.75
C THR A 499 15.82 -1.80 42.42
N GLU A 500 14.59 -1.94 42.93
CA GLU A 500 13.55 -0.91 42.82
C GLU A 500 14.07 0.46 43.30
N ALA A 501 14.79 0.49 44.43
CA ALA A 501 15.37 1.71 44.98
C ALA A 501 16.43 2.35 44.07
N SER A 502 17.34 1.56 43.48
CA SER A 502 18.38 2.08 42.58
C SER A 502 17.81 2.54 41.25
N ILE A 503 16.83 1.79 40.70
CA ILE A 503 16.18 2.14 39.43
C ILE A 503 15.33 3.42 39.60
N ASN A 504 14.49 3.50 40.64
CA ASN A 504 13.66 4.68 40.89
C ASN A 504 14.50 5.94 41.17
N HIS A 505 15.66 5.80 41.84
CA HIS A 505 16.58 6.91 42.07
C HIS A 505 17.16 7.44 40.75
N VAL A 506 17.68 6.57 39.88
CA VAL A 506 18.18 6.97 38.54
C VAL A 506 17.06 7.50 37.65
N GLN A 507 15.85 6.94 37.74
CA GLN A 507 14.66 7.43 37.02
C GLN A 507 14.33 8.89 37.40
N ASN A 508 14.44 9.24 38.69
CA ASN A 508 14.23 10.60 39.17
C ASN A 508 15.32 11.56 38.68
N ILE A 509 16.59 11.13 38.73
CA ILE A 509 17.71 11.91 38.16
C ILE A 509 17.49 12.17 36.67
N PHE A 510 17.11 11.16 35.88
CA PHE A 510 16.85 11.35 34.44
C PHE A 510 15.66 12.28 34.20
N ARG A 511 14.64 12.28 35.06
CA ARG A 511 13.51 13.22 34.95
C ARG A 511 13.90 14.67 35.20
N GLU A 512 14.85 14.92 36.11
CA GLU A 512 15.29 16.28 36.47
C GLU A 512 16.43 16.81 35.61
N HIS A 513 17.29 15.93 35.06
CA HIS A 513 18.56 16.30 34.43
C HIS A 513 18.79 15.67 33.05
N GLY A 514 17.89 14.79 32.58
CA GLY A 514 18.08 13.99 31.37
C GLY A 514 19.15 12.90 31.54
N SER A 515 19.28 12.03 30.55
CA SER A 515 20.21 10.90 30.62
C SER A 515 21.70 11.28 30.47
N ASP A 516 22.00 12.52 30.08
CA ASP A 516 23.35 13.12 30.17
C ASP A 516 23.90 13.10 31.60
N ALA A 517 23.02 13.14 32.62
CA ALA A 517 23.36 12.96 34.02
C ALA A 517 24.16 11.67 34.30
N TRP A 518 23.88 10.59 33.57
CA TRP A 518 24.62 9.33 33.69
C TRP A 518 26.09 9.47 33.32
N TYR A 519 26.44 10.45 32.47
CA TYR A 519 27.81 10.69 32.02
C TYR A 519 28.49 11.80 32.82
N SER A 520 27.76 12.83 33.24
CA SER A 520 28.30 14.00 33.96
C SER A 520 28.41 13.81 35.48
N MET A 521 27.52 13.04 36.11
CA MET A 521 27.50 12.85 37.57
C MET A 521 28.45 11.72 38.03
N SER A 522 28.92 11.82 39.27
CA SER A 522 29.69 10.78 39.94
C SER A 522 28.84 9.55 40.28
N VAL A 523 29.49 8.41 40.51
CA VAL A 523 28.78 7.17 40.90
C VAL A 523 28.08 7.34 42.26
N GLU A 524 28.66 8.10 43.18
CA GLU A 524 28.07 8.36 44.50
C GLU A 524 26.74 9.13 44.39
N GLU A 525 26.67 10.17 43.56
CA GLU A 525 25.44 10.93 43.33
C GLU A 525 24.36 10.08 42.63
N LEU A 526 24.77 9.27 41.65
CA LEU A 526 23.91 8.35 40.90
C LEU A 526 23.39 7.16 41.74
N LEU A 527 24.04 6.84 42.86
CA LEU A 527 23.57 5.81 43.80
C LEU A 527 22.55 6.37 44.81
N PRO A 528 21.53 5.57 45.19
CA PRO A 528 20.69 5.90 46.33
C PRO A 528 21.50 5.84 47.63
N GLU A 529 21.11 6.64 48.62
CA GLU A 529 21.83 6.84 49.89
C GLU A 529 22.25 5.52 50.58
N SER A 530 21.37 4.51 50.57
CA SER A 530 21.62 3.20 51.18
C SER A 530 22.78 2.40 50.56
N HIS A 531 23.27 2.79 49.39
CA HIS A 531 24.34 2.11 48.65
C HIS A 531 25.65 2.91 48.58
N ARG A 532 25.68 4.16 49.07
CA ARG A 532 26.90 5.01 49.07
C ARG A 532 27.95 4.55 50.07
N HIS A 533 27.51 4.02 51.21
CA HIS A 533 28.37 3.69 52.36
C HIS A 533 28.10 2.28 52.92
N ASN A 534 27.69 1.34 52.07
CA ASN A 534 27.39 -0.05 52.46
C ASN A 534 28.62 -0.98 52.54
N GLY A 535 29.82 -0.44 52.31
CA GLY A 535 31.09 -1.19 52.32
C GLY A 535 31.46 -1.83 50.98
N ARG A 536 30.64 -1.71 49.93
CA ARG A 536 30.96 -2.13 48.55
C ARG A 536 31.40 -0.94 47.70
N THR A 537 32.19 -1.22 46.67
CA THR A 537 32.53 -0.23 45.63
C THR A 537 31.75 -0.58 44.36
N TYR A 538 31.12 0.41 43.74
CA TYR A 538 30.32 0.22 42.53
C TYR A 538 30.92 0.97 41.33
N ILE A 539 30.74 0.40 40.15
CA ILE A 539 31.01 1.05 38.86
C ILE A 539 29.71 1.13 38.05
N LYS A 540 29.46 2.25 37.36
CA LYS A 540 28.27 2.41 36.51
C LYS A 540 28.44 1.67 35.18
N GLY A 541 27.35 1.08 34.66
CA GLY A 541 27.33 0.46 33.34
C GLY A 541 27.49 1.48 32.21
N THR A 542 28.01 1.02 31.07
CA THR A 542 28.31 1.85 29.89
C THR A 542 27.38 1.61 28.70
N ASP A 543 26.54 0.57 28.75
CA ASP A 543 25.61 0.25 27.66
C ASP A 543 24.41 1.20 27.64
N THR A 544 23.97 1.56 26.43
CA THR A 544 22.65 2.17 26.19
C THR A 544 21.63 1.11 25.82
N MET A 545 20.35 1.46 25.93
CA MET A 545 19.25 0.66 25.41
C MET A 545 19.21 0.69 23.88
N ASP A 546 18.57 -0.33 23.30
CA ASP A 546 18.16 -0.42 21.90
C ASP A 546 17.11 0.65 21.59
N VAL A 547 17.22 1.36 20.46
CA VAL A 547 16.23 2.36 20.01
C VAL A 547 14.85 1.77 19.73
N TRP A 548 14.75 0.46 19.51
CA TRP A 548 13.46 -0.22 19.50
C TRP A 548 12.80 -0.27 20.87
N PHE A 549 13.57 -0.19 21.97
CA PHE A 549 13.08 -0.03 23.33
C PHE A 549 12.67 1.42 23.60
N ASP A 550 13.45 2.40 23.12
CA ASP A 550 13.08 3.82 23.16
C ASP A 550 11.70 4.02 22.52
N SER A 551 11.59 3.79 21.21
CA SER A 551 10.34 3.91 20.45
C SER A 551 9.23 2.99 20.98
N GLY A 552 9.56 1.77 21.38
CA GLY A 552 8.63 0.81 21.98
C GLY A 552 8.00 1.30 23.29
N SER A 553 8.73 2.05 24.10
CA SER A 553 8.23 2.64 25.35
C SER A 553 7.39 3.92 25.17
N SER A 554 7.18 4.38 23.92
CA SER A 554 6.40 5.60 23.62
C SER A 554 4.98 5.61 24.17
N TRP A 555 4.32 4.46 24.33
CA TRP A 555 3.00 4.39 24.98
C TRP A 555 3.07 4.83 26.45
N ALA A 556 4.18 4.55 27.15
CA ALA A 556 4.39 4.93 28.54
C ALA A 556 4.69 6.42 28.67
N ALA A 557 5.58 6.94 27.82
CA ALA A 557 5.99 8.34 27.80
C ALA A 557 4.94 9.31 27.24
N VAL A 558 3.97 8.82 26.47
CA VAL A 558 3.01 9.66 25.74
C VAL A 558 1.58 9.32 26.16
N ALA A 559 1.07 8.15 25.79
CA ALA A 559 -0.33 7.78 26.00
C ALA A 559 -0.71 7.66 27.50
N ASN A 560 0.19 7.16 28.35
CA ASN A 560 -0.05 7.03 29.80
C ASN A 560 0.30 8.27 30.64
N GLN A 561 1.16 9.17 30.14
CA GLN A 561 1.62 10.34 30.91
C GLN A 561 0.86 11.63 30.60
N ARG A 562 0.18 11.72 29.46
CA ARG A 562 -0.53 12.94 29.06
C ARG A 562 -2.03 12.82 29.38
N ASP A 563 -2.51 13.62 30.33
CA ASP A 563 -3.91 13.68 30.79
C ASP A 563 -4.95 13.88 29.66
N ASN A 564 -4.53 14.39 28.50
CA ASN A 564 -5.41 14.64 27.35
C ASN A 564 -5.51 13.44 26.38
N LEU A 565 -4.82 12.33 26.63
CA LEU A 565 -4.81 11.10 25.83
C LEU A 565 -5.55 9.95 26.55
N ILE A 566 -5.67 8.80 25.88
CA ILE A 566 -6.21 7.56 26.44
C ILE A 566 -5.25 6.40 26.17
N TYR A 567 -5.32 5.36 26.99
CA TYR A 567 -4.59 4.11 26.80
C TYR A 567 -5.52 2.91 27.10
N PRO A 568 -5.53 1.86 26.26
CA PRO A 568 -4.86 1.75 24.97
C PRO A 568 -5.45 2.73 23.93
N VAL A 569 -4.61 3.19 23.01
CA VAL A 569 -5.01 4.15 21.96
C VAL A 569 -5.90 3.48 20.91
N ASP A 570 -6.68 4.27 20.17
CA ASP A 570 -7.52 3.72 19.08
C ASP A 570 -6.67 3.07 18.00
N MET A 571 -5.62 3.74 17.51
CA MET A 571 -4.89 3.28 16.33
C MET A 571 -3.37 3.53 16.38
N TYR A 572 -2.61 2.54 15.90
CA TYR A 572 -1.25 2.70 15.37
C TYR A 572 -1.30 2.61 13.83
N LEU A 573 -0.48 3.40 13.12
CA LEU A 573 -0.44 3.39 11.64
C LEU A 573 0.99 3.57 11.12
N GLU A 574 1.58 2.54 10.52
CA GLU A 574 2.96 2.62 9.96
C GLU A 574 3.20 1.72 8.71
N GLY A 575 4.43 1.77 8.20
CA GLY A 575 4.90 0.90 7.13
C GLY A 575 5.03 -0.58 7.55
N SER A 576 4.94 -1.49 6.57
CA SER A 576 4.89 -2.93 6.82
C SER A 576 6.14 -3.52 7.50
N ASP A 577 7.27 -2.83 7.43
CA ASP A 577 8.50 -3.10 8.18
C ASP A 577 8.30 -3.05 9.70
N GLN A 578 7.37 -2.25 10.21
CA GLN A 578 7.17 -2.05 11.65
C GLN A 578 6.59 -3.26 12.39
N HIS A 579 6.14 -4.31 11.68
CA HIS A 579 5.87 -5.64 12.27
C HIS A 579 7.10 -6.28 12.92
N ARG A 580 8.32 -5.89 12.51
CA ARG A 580 9.60 -6.31 13.11
C ARG A 580 10.26 -5.19 13.94
N GLY A 581 9.63 -4.03 13.98
CA GLY A 581 10.10 -2.83 14.67
C GLY A 581 9.06 -2.35 15.68
N TRP A 582 8.54 -1.15 15.46
CA TRP A 582 7.77 -0.41 16.46
C TRP A 582 6.47 -1.07 16.92
N PHE A 583 5.75 -1.79 16.05
CA PHE A 583 4.53 -2.51 16.46
C PHE A 583 4.88 -3.62 17.47
N GLN A 584 5.93 -4.38 17.18
CA GLN A 584 6.37 -5.48 18.03
C GLN A 584 7.01 -4.99 19.33
N SER A 585 7.87 -3.97 19.29
CA SER A 585 8.50 -3.46 20.52
C SER A 585 7.50 -2.75 21.43
N SER A 586 6.53 -2.01 20.87
CA SER A 586 5.43 -1.41 21.63
C SER A 586 4.54 -2.48 22.26
N LEU A 587 4.14 -3.51 21.49
CA LEU A 587 3.37 -4.63 22.00
C LEU A 587 4.09 -5.35 23.14
N LEU A 588 5.36 -5.75 22.95
CA LEU A 588 6.09 -6.55 23.93
C LEU A 588 6.33 -5.77 25.24
N THR A 589 6.74 -4.50 25.17
CA THR A 589 6.94 -3.66 26.37
C THR A 589 5.61 -3.38 27.10
N SER A 590 4.54 -3.10 26.35
CA SER A 590 3.19 -2.86 26.88
C SER A 590 2.60 -4.10 27.56
N VAL A 591 2.71 -5.28 26.94
CA VAL A 591 2.23 -6.53 27.53
C VAL A 591 3.06 -6.92 28.75
N ALA A 592 4.39 -6.80 28.69
CA ALA A 592 5.26 -7.09 29.83
C ALA A 592 4.99 -6.17 31.04
N ASN A 593 4.54 -4.93 30.80
CA ASN A 593 4.20 -3.98 31.87
C ASN A 593 2.74 -4.08 32.33
N ASN A 594 1.78 -4.21 31.41
CA ASN A 594 0.36 -3.96 31.65
C ASN A 594 -0.57 -5.11 31.20
N GLY A 595 -0.04 -6.18 30.62
CA GLY A 595 -0.80 -7.35 30.16
C GLY A 595 -1.66 -7.14 28.91
N ILE A 596 -1.61 -5.97 28.27
CA ILE A 596 -2.43 -5.61 27.09
C ILE A 596 -1.59 -4.95 25.98
N ALA A 597 -2.09 -4.99 24.75
CA ALA A 597 -1.54 -4.21 23.64
C ALA A 597 -1.76 -2.69 23.89
N PRO A 598 -0.86 -1.82 23.41
CA PRO A 598 -1.00 -0.37 23.62
C PRO A 598 -1.98 0.29 22.62
N PHE A 599 -2.46 -0.47 21.63
CA PHE A 599 -3.34 -0.06 20.54
C PHE A 599 -4.53 -1.03 20.39
N LYS A 600 -5.66 -0.55 19.86
CA LYS A 600 -6.83 -1.38 19.52
C LYS A 600 -6.80 -1.84 18.06
N THR A 601 -6.43 -0.95 17.14
CA THR A 601 -6.32 -1.23 15.70
C THR A 601 -4.90 -0.92 15.18
N VAL A 602 -4.38 -1.75 14.29
CA VAL A 602 -3.12 -1.50 13.56
C VAL A 602 -3.39 -1.41 12.07
N LEU A 603 -3.10 -0.25 11.48
CA LEU A 603 -3.19 -0.03 10.04
C LEU A 603 -1.80 -0.02 9.41
N THR A 604 -1.60 -0.84 8.39
CA THR A 604 -0.33 -1.01 7.69
C THR A 604 -0.39 -0.48 6.27
N HIS A 605 0.68 0.19 5.84
CA HIS A 605 0.92 0.48 4.43
C HIS A 605 2.21 -0.16 3.89
N GLY A 606 2.27 -0.38 2.57
CA GLY A 606 3.45 -0.83 1.85
C GLY A 606 4.49 0.27 1.64
N PHE A 607 5.55 -0.08 0.91
CA PHE A 607 6.63 0.85 0.57
C PHE A 607 6.30 1.70 -0.66
N VAL A 608 6.92 2.88 -0.73
CA VAL A 608 6.87 3.73 -1.93
C VAL A 608 8.02 3.39 -2.87
N LEU A 609 7.67 3.06 -4.10
CA LEU A 609 8.56 2.76 -5.22
C LEU A 609 8.45 3.86 -6.29
N ASP A 610 9.39 3.88 -7.22
CA ASP A 610 9.28 4.75 -8.39
C ASP A 610 8.21 4.26 -9.40
N GLU A 611 8.06 4.97 -10.51
CA GLU A 611 7.06 4.66 -11.56
C GLU A 611 7.25 3.28 -12.21
N LYS A 612 8.47 2.73 -12.17
CA LYS A 612 8.81 1.40 -12.69
C LYS A 612 8.62 0.29 -11.65
N GLY A 613 8.52 0.63 -10.37
CA GLY A 613 8.55 -0.33 -9.26
C GLY A 613 9.96 -0.60 -8.72
N GLU A 614 10.94 0.26 -9.02
CA GLU A 614 12.29 0.17 -8.43
C GLU A 614 12.34 0.88 -7.07
N LYS A 615 13.18 0.39 -6.15
CA LYS A 615 13.43 1.05 -4.86
C LYS A 615 14.13 2.40 -5.10
N MET A 616 13.56 3.48 -4.57
CA MET A 616 14.14 4.81 -4.71
C MET A 616 15.52 4.92 -4.04
N SER A 617 16.53 5.42 -4.76
CA SER A 617 17.88 5.61 -4.24
C SER A 617 18.62 6.77 -4.93
N LYS A 618 19.61 7.35 -4.23
CA LYS A 618 20.41 8.47 -4.77
C LYS A 618 21.27 8.05 -5.97
N SER A 619 21.73 6.79 -6.01
CA SER A 619 22.54 6.22 -7.08
C SER A 619 21.75 5.98 -8.37
N LEU A 620 20.48 5.59 -8.28
CA LEU A 620 19.59 5.44 -9.43
C LEU A 620 19.01 6.78 -9.93
N GLY A 621 19.09 7.84 -9.12
CA GLY A 621 18.55 9.17 -9.46
C GLY A 621 17.03 9.23 -9.55
N ASN A 622 16.33 8.20 -9.06
CA ASN A 622 14.87 8.03 -9.13
C ASN A 622 14.12 8.54 -7.88
N ILE A 623 14.79 9.28 -6.98
CA ILE A 623 14.15 9.86 -5.80
C ILE A 623 13.19 10.97 -6.19
N ILE A 624 11.99 10.90 -5.63
CA ILE A 624 11.01 12.00 -5.66
C ILE A 624 10.98 12.63 -4.26
N ASP A 625 11.22 13.94 -4.21
CA ASP A 625 11.21 14.76 -2.99
C ASP A 625 9.82 15.39 -2.81
N PRO A 626 9.12 15.16 -1.68
CA PRO A 626 7.79 15.73 -1.45
C PRO A 626 7.78 17.27 -1.48
N MET A 627 8.85 17.95 -1.04
CA MET A 627 8.93 19.41 -1.08
C MET A 627 9.01 19.91 -2.53
N VAL A 628 9.76 19.22 -3.40
CA VAL A 628 9.84 19.55 -4.83
C VAL A 628 8.49 19.33 -5.54
N VAL A 629 7.70 18.33 -5.14
CA VAL A 629 6.34 18.14 -5.67
C VAL A 629 5.40 19.28 -5.24
N MET A 630 5.48 19.71 -3.98
CA MET A 630 4.60 20.76 -3.45
C MET A 630 4.95 22.16 -3.98
N ASP A 631 6.22 22.56 -3.86
CA ASP A 631 6.67 23.94 -4.09
C ASP A 631 7.39 24.15 -5.44
N GLY A 632 7.65 23.06 -6.16
CA GLY A 632 8.31 23.04 -7.46
C GLY A 632 9.83 22.98 -7.37
N GLY A 633 10.46 22.48 -8.44
CA GLY A 633 11.91 22.47 -8.58
C GLY A 633 12.46 23.74 -9.23
N LYS A 634 13.79 23.81 -9.36
CA LYS A 634 14.50 24.92 -10.01
C LYS A 634 14.07 25.17 -11.47
N ASN A 635 13.52 24.15 -12.13
CA ASN A 635 12.92 24.26 -13.46
C ASN A 635 11.45 23.85 -13.39
N GLN A 636 10.55 24.83 -13.25
CA GLN A 636 9.11 24.59 -13.13
C GLN A 636 8.46 23.95 -14.38
N GLN A 637 9.14 23.88 -15.54
CA GLN A 637 8.62 23.11 -16.69
C GLN A 637 8.83 21.61 -16.53
N LYS A 638 9.89 21.20 -15.81
CA LYS A 638 10.21 19.80 -15.51
C LYS A 638 9.56 19.37 -14.20
N ASP A 639 9.72 20.21 -13.18
CA ASP A 639 9.33 19.96 -11.79
C ASP A 639 8.32 21.05 -11.36
N PRO A 640 7.08 21.04 -11.90
CA PRO A 640 6.08 22.06 -11.59
C PRO A 640 5.61 21.95 -10.13
N ALA A 641 5.27 23.10 -9.54
CA ALA A 641 4.71 23.15 -8.20
C ALA A 641 3.24 22.71 -8.21
N TYR A 642 2.97 21.52 -7.67
CA TYR A 642 1.64 20.92 -7.69
C TYR A 642 0.79 21.21 -6.44
N GLY A 643 1.43 21.57 -5.31
CA GLY A 643 0.77 21.73 -4.02
C GLY A 643 0.69 20.43 -3.18
N ALA A 644 0.43 20.61 -1.90
CA ALA A 644 0.21 19.55 -0.92
C ALA A 644 -1.03 18.73 -1.26
N ASP A 645 -2.12 19.35 -1.71
CA ASP A 645 -3.36 18.63 -2.06
C ASP A 645 -3.14 17.59 -3.16
N LEU A 646 -2.14 17.76 -4.06
CA LEU A 646 -1.84 16.72 -5.04
C LEU A 646 -1.12 15.51 -4.44
N VAL A 647 -0.17 15.73 -3.51
CA VAL A 647 0.47 14.64 -2.75
C VAL A 647 -0.61 13.86 -1.98
N ARG A 648 -1.58 14.57 -1.39
CA ARG A 648 -2.69 13.97 -0.66
C ARG A 648 -3.65 13.20 -1.56
N LEU A 649 -3.95 13.74 -2.74
CA LEU A 649 -4.74 13.05 -3.75
C LEU A 649 -4.05 11.76 -4.22
N TRP A 650 -2.72 11.79 -4.43
CA TRP A 650 -1.93 10.59 -4.75
C TRP A 650 -2.09 9.51 -3.66
N VAL A 651 -1.89 9.86 -2.38
CA VAL A 651 -2.08 8.94 -1.24
C VAL A 651 -3.49 8.34 -1.24
N SER A 652 -4.52 9.16 -1.50
CA SER A 652 -5.89 8.67 -1.59
C SER A 652 -6.20 7.86 -2.84
N SER A 653 -5.34 7.86 -3.87
CA SER A 653 -5.62 7.20 -5.16
C SER A 653 -5.06 5.78 -5.25
N VAL A 654 -4.11 5.42 -4.38
CA VAL A 654 -3.41 4.13 -4.38
C VAL A 654 -4.00 3.18 -3.35
N ASP A 655 -3.98 1.88 -3.65
CA ASP A 655 -4.13 0.86 -2.61
C ASP A 655 -2.83 0.79 -1.81
N TYR A 656 -2.82 1.44 -0.65
CA TYR A 656 -1.65 1.56 0.19
C TYR A 656 -1.30 0.24 0.91
N ALA A 657 -2.16 -0.79 0.89
CA ALA A 657 -1.88 -2.05 1.57
C ALA A 657 -0.70 -2.83 0.95
N THR A 658 -0.39 -2.54 -0.33
CA THR A 658 0.76 -3.07 -1.07
C THR A 658 1.78 -1.98 -1.37
N GLU A 659 2.88 -2.31 -2.05
CA GLU A 659 3.82 -1.33 -2.58
C GLU A 659 3.13 -0.36 -3.56
N VAL A 660 3.35 0.94 -3.36
CA VAL A 660 2.73 2.01 -4.15
C VAL A 660 3.75 2.73 -5.02
N ARG A 661 3.34 3.17 -6.21
CA ARG A 661 4.22 3.84 -7.18
C ARG A 661 3.96 5.33 -7.23
N ILE A 662 5.01 6.11 -7.44
CA ILE A 662 4.92 7.54 -7.76
C ILE A 662 5.92 7.93 -8.84
N GLY A 663 5.51 8.83 -9.72
CA GLY A 663 6.29 9.27 -10.86
C GLY A 663 5.74 10.54 -11.52
N PRO A 664 6.50 11.17 -12.44
CA PRO A 664 6.06 12.38 -13.12
C PRO A 664 4.76 12.20 -13.93
N ASN A 665 4.52 11.02 -14.52
CA ASN A 665 3.31 10.78 -15.29
C ASN A 665 2.10 10.57 -14.36
N ILE A 666 2.28 9.82 -13.27
CA ILE A 666 1.27 9.67 -12.21
C ILE A 666 0.86 11.04 -11.65
N LEU A 667 1.83 11.89 -11.27
CA LEU A 667 1.57 13.24 -10.77
C LEU A 667 0.81 14.10 -11.80
N LYS A 668 1.19 14.04 -13.09
CA LYS A 668 0.49 14.75 -14.16
C LYS A 668 -0.97 14.30 -14.32
N GLN A 669 -1.23 12.99 -14.31
CA GLN A 669 -2.60 12.44 -14.41
C GLN A 669 -3.47 12.86 -13.21
N LEU A 670 -2.91 12.83 -12.00
CA LEU A 670 -3.59 13.29 -10.80
C LEU A 670 -3.84 14.81 -10.81
N SER A 671 -2.94 15.60 -11.40
CA SER A 671 -3.11 17.06 -11.56
C SER A 671 -4.26 17.37 -12.52
N ASP A 672 -4.41 16.60 -13.60
CA ASP A 672 -5.56 16.66 -14.50
C ASP A 672 -6.86 16.24 -13.80
N ALA A 673 -6.83 15.25 -12.90
CA ALA A 673 -7.98 14.85 -12.08
C ALA A 673 -8.39 15.92 -11.06
N SER A 674 -7.43 16.45 -10.29
CA SER A 674 -7.61 17.55 -9.33
C SER A 674 -8.23 18.79 -10.01
N ARG A 675 -7.74 19.15 -11.20
CA ARG A 675 -8.29 20.25 -12.00
C ARG A 675 -9.75 20.02 -12.40
N LYS A 676 -10.18 18.77 -12.68
CA LYS A 676 -11.60 18.47 -12.98
C LYS A 676 -12.49 18.66 -11.75
N ILE A 677 -12.04 18.24 -10.56
CA ILE A 677 -12.75 18.45 -9.30
C ILE A 677 -12.90 19.96 -9.03
N ARG A 678 -11.78 20.71 -9.08
CA ARG A 678 -11.79 22.17 -8.90
C ARG A 678 -12.67 22.89 -9.91
N ASN A 679 -12.67 22.49 -11.18
CA ASN A 679 -13.52 23.08 -12.21
C ASN A 679 -15.01 22.79 -12.01
N THR A 680 -15.35 21.61 -11.49
CA THR A 680 -16.73 21.27 -11.12
C THR A 680 -17.21 22.16 -9.97
N ALA A 681 -16.42 22.28 -8.90
CA ALA A 681 -16.71 23.21 -7.80
C ALA A 681 -16.81 24.68 -8.27
N ARG A 682 -15.91 25.11 -9.17
CA ARG A 682 -15.96 26.45 -9.78
C ARG A 682 -17.24 26.70 -10.57
N PHE A 683 -17.72 25.69 -11.31
CA PHE A 683 -18.98 25.79 -12.06
C PHE A 683 -20.17 25.91 -11.11
N LEU A 684 -20.20 25.09 -10.05
CA LEU A 684 -21.23 25.16 -9.01
C LEU A 684 -21.25 26.56 -8.37
N LEU A 685 -20.12 27.01 -7.79
CA LEU A 685 -19.93 28.34 -7.21
C LEU A 685 -20.38 29.46 -8.14
N GLY A 686 -19.95 29.41 -9.41
CA GLY A 686 -20.29 30.43 -10.39
C GLY A 686 -21.78 30.54 -10.67
N ASN A 687 -22.52 29.43 -10.56
CA ASN A 687 -23.96 29.39 -10.84
C ASN A 687 -24.85 29.71 -9.63
N ILE A 688 -24.28 29.85 -8.43
CA ILE A 688 -25.00 30.21 -7.18
C ILE A 688 -24.63 31.62 -6.66
N HIS A 689 -23.90 32.42 -7.44
CA HIS A 689 -23.41 33.76 -7.05
C HIS A 689 -24.50 34.77 -6.65
N ASP A 690 -25.74 34.55 -7.08
CA ASP A 690 -26.92 35.37 -6.82
C ASP A 690 -28.02 34.58 -6.08
N PHE A 691 -27.64 33.53 -5.35
CA PHE A 691 -28.52 32.64 -4.60
C PHE A 691 -28.25 32.76 -3.10
N ASP A 692 -29.30 33.02 -2.32
CA ASP A 692 -29.29 32.99 -0.87
C ASP A 692 -30.16 31.84 -0.36
N PRO A 693 -29.59 30.76 0.21
CA PRO A 693 -30.36 29.60 0.69
C PRO A 693 -31.49 29.95 1.67
N ALA A 694 -31.37 31.03 2.45
CA ALA A 694 -32.39 31.45 3.40
C ALA A 694 -33.61 32.12 2.73
N LYS A 695 -33.49 32.54 1.47
CA LYS A 695 -34.53 33.28 0.71
C LYS A 695 -35.01 32.55 -0.54
N ASP A 696 -34.09 31.88 -1.23
CA ASP A 696 -34.26 31.35 -2.59
C ASP A 696 -34.40 29.82 -2.64
N ALA A 697 -34.15 29.10 -1.54
CA ALA A 697 -34.20 27.64 -1.54
C ALA A 697 -35.62 27.10 -1.79
N VAL A 698 -35.72 26.10 -2.66
CA VAL A 698 -36.98 25.44 -3.02
C VAL A 698 -37.18 24.16 -2.19
N PRO A 699 -38.36 23.93 -1.58
CA PRO A 699 -38.64 22.71 -0.83
C PRO A 699 -38.51 21.43 -1.69
N TYR A 700 -38.04 20.34 -1.10
CA TYR A 700 -37.77 19.07 -1.82
C TYR A 700 -38.97 18.58 -2.65
N ALA A 701 -40.19 18.66 -2.10
CA ALA A 701 -41.41 18.23 -2.79
C ALA A 701 -41.74 19.04 -4.07
N GLU A 702 -41.24 20.28 -4.17
CA GLU A 702 -41.44 21.17 -5.32
C GLU A 702 -40.29 21.07 -6.34
N LEU A 703 -39.18 20.41 -6.01
CA LEU A 703 -38.03 20.26 -6.92
C LEU A 703 -38.40 19.44 -8.16
N ALA A 704 -37.86 19.87 -9.30
CA ALA A 704 -37.97 19.15 -10.56
C ALA A 704 -37.49 17.69 -10.42
N GLU A 705 -38.06 16.76 -11.19
CA GLU A 705 -37.77 15.34 -11.01
C GLU A 705 -36.28 15.00 -11.21
N LEU A 706 -35.61 15.65 -12.16
CA LEU A 706 -34.16 15.55 -12.37
C LEU A 706 -33.34 16.05 -11.16
N ASP A 707 -33.82 17.09 -10.48
CA ASP A 707 -33.15 17.65 -9.29
C ASP A 707 -33.28 16.67 -8.11
N ARG A 708 -34.45 16.06 -7.92
CA ARG A 708 -34.68 15.00 -6.93
C ARG A 708 -33.86 13.74 -7.22
N TYR A 709 -33.72 13.35 -8.49
CA TYR A 709 -32.83 12.25 -8.89
C TYR A 709 -31.36 12.56 -8.57
N MET A 710 -30.91 13.80 -8.79
CA MET A 710 -29.52 14.16 -8.49
C MET A 710 -29.22 14.18 -6.99
N LEU A 711 -30.18 14.59 -6.15
CA LEU A 711 -30.09 14.45 -4.70
C LEU A 711 -30.03 12.96 -4.26
N HIS A 712 -30.81 12.08 -4.88
CA HIS A 712 -30.68 10.62 -4.67
C HIS A 712 -29.28 10.14 -5.04
N ARG A 713 -28.80 10.44 -6.27
CA ARG A 713 -27.50 9.94 -6.76
C ARG A 713 -26.34 10.45 -5.89
N MET A 714 -26.38 11.73 -5.49
CA MET A 714 -25.44 12.30 -4.54
C MET A 714 -25.47 11.54 -3.20
N SER A 715 -26.66 11.25 -2.67
CA SER A 715 -26.81 10.55 -1.38
C SER A 715 -26.19 9.14 -1.41
N VAL A 716 -26.38 8.41 -2.51
CA VAL A 716 -25.73 7.10 -2.73
C VAL A 716 -24.21 7.24 -2.75
N VAL A 717 -23.67 8.16 -3.57
CA VAL A 717 -22.21 8.37 -3.67
C VAL A 717 -21.58 8.77 -2.35
N LEU A 718 -22.25 9.62 -1.57
CA LEU A 718 -21.73 10.10 -0.28
C LEU A 718 -21.81 9.02 0.81
N ALA A 719 -22.78 8.11 0.73
CA ALA A 719 -22.82 6.89 1.56
C ALA A 719 -21.68 5.93 1.19
N GLU A 720 -21.46 5.66 -0.11
CA GLU A 720 -20.33 4.85 -0.62
C GLU A 720 -18.97 5.44 -0.22
N ILE A 721 -18.83 6.77 -0.24
CA ILE A 721 -17.65 7.48 0.27
C ILE A 721 -17.49 7.29 1.77
N THR A 722 -18.57 7.40 2.55
CA THR A 722 -18.52 7.22 4.01
C THR A 722 -18.09 5.79 4.37
N GLU A 723 -18.63 4.77 3.68
CA GLU A 723 -18.19 3.37 3.82
C GLU A 723 -16.71 3.20 3.46
N ALA A 724 -16.23 3.87 2.40
CA ALA A 724 -14.82 3.85 2.02
C ALA A 724 -13.92 4.46 3.11
N PHE A 725 -14.34 5.53 3.78
CA PHE A 725 -13.60 6.12 4.90
C PHE A 725 -13.65 5.25 6.17
N ASP A 726 -14.81 4.71 6.54
CA ASP A 726 -14.96 3.83 7.71
C ASP A 726 -14.17 2.51 7.57
N ARG A 727 -13.92 2.06 6.32
CA ARG A 727 -13.05 0.90 6.01
C ARG A 727 -11.62 1.29 5.60
N TYR A 728 -11.26 2.57 5.69
CA TYR A 728 -9.95 3.11 5.29
C TYR A 728 -9.58 2.90 3.80
N GLN A 729 -10.52 2.51 2.94
CA GLN A 729 -10.31 2.21 1.52
C GLN A 729 -10.29 3.49 0.65
N PHE A 730 -9.36 4.41 0.91
CA PHE A 730 -9.33 5.74 0.30
C PHE A 730 -9.28 5.74 -1.24
N PHE A 731 -8.68 4.71 -1.87
CA PHE A 731 -8.70 4.54 -3.33
C PHE A 731 -10.12 4.48 -3.92
N LYS A 732 -11.10 3.96 -3.17
CA LYS A 732 -12.51 4.00 -3.57
C LYS A 732 -13.08 5.41 -3.49
N PHE A 733 -12.76 6.17 -2.45
CA PHE A 733 -13.14 7.59 -2.37
C PHE A 733 -12.64 8.38 -3.59
N PHE A 734 -11.37 8.18 -4.00
CA PHE A 734 -10.82 8.83 -5.19
C PHE A 734 -11.63 8.51 -6.45
N GLN A 735 -11.93 7.23 -6.67
CA GLN A 735 -12.73 6.76 -7.81
C GLN A 735 -14.16 7.32 -7.78
N LEU A 736 -14.81 7.32 -6.61
CA LEU A 736 -16.18 7.80 -6.41
C LEU A 736 -16.29 9.31 -6.66
N VAL A 737 -15.40 10.12 -6.08
CA VAL A 737 -15.38 11.58 -6.30
C VAL A 737 -15.08 11.92 -7.75
N GLN A 738 -14.11 11.24 -8.37
CA GLN A 738 -13.77 11.45 -9.78
C GLN A 738 -14.96 11.12 -10.70
N ASN A 739 -15.61 9.97 -10.49
CA ASN A 739 -16.77 9.55 -11.27
C ASN A 739 -17.98 10.48 -11.05
N PHE A 740 -18.26 10.89 -9.81
CA PHE A 740 -19.35 11.81 -9.52
C PHE A 740 -19.14 13.19 -10.18
N CYS A 741 -17.95 13.77 -10.04
CA CYS A 741 -17.63 15.06 -10.67
C CYS A 741 -17.71 15.01 -12.21
N ILE A 742 -17.26 13.92 -12.83
CA ILE A 742 -17.18 13.81 -14.30
C ILE A 742 -18.48 13.29 -14.90
N VAL A 743 -18.96 12.12 -14.47
CA VAL A 743 -20.04 11.36 -15.12
C VAL A 743 -21.42 11.86 -14.70
N ASP A 744 -21.65 12.00 -13.40
CA ASP A 744 -22.97 12.40 -12.86
C ASP A 744 -23.18 13.92 -12.94
N LEU A 745 -22.18 14.71 -12.55
CA LEU A 745 -22.24 16.17 -12.58
C LEU A 745 -21.89 16.73 -13.97
N SER A 746 -20.61 16.73 -14.38
CA SER A 746 -20.16 17.46 -15.58
C SER A 746 -20.83 16.99 -16.88
N ASN A 747 -20.88 15.67 -17.14
CA ASN A 747 -21.34 15.10 -18.41
C ASN A 747 -22.87 14.92 -18.51
N PHE A 748 -23.59 15.11 -17.40
CA PHE A 748 -25.04 14.89 -17.32
C PHE A 748 -25.72 16.09 -16.66
N TYR A 749 -25.73 16.16 -15.32
CA TYR A 749 -26.59 17.09 -14.60
C TYR A 749 -26.28 18.57 -14.90
N LEU A 750 -25.01 18.95 -14.83
CA LEU A 750 -24.58 20.34 -15.04
C LEU A 750 -24.69 20.78 -16.50
N ASP A 751 -24.59 19.86 -17.46
CA ASP A 751 -24.75 20.17 -18.87
C ASP A 751 -26.22 20.43 -19.22
N ILE A 752 -27.12 19.58 -18.73
CA ILE A 752 -28.59 19.76 -18.84
C ILE A 752 -29.02 21.04 -18.09
N ALA A 753 -28.45 21.30 -16.92
CA ALA A 753 -28.78 22.46 -16.09
C ALA A 753 -28.45 23.82 -16.76
N LYS A 754 -27.54 23.88 -17.74
CA LYS A 754 -27.15 25.16 -18.39
C LYS A 754 -28.35 25.94 -18.94
N ASP A 755 -29.33 25.29 -19.57
CA ASP A 755 -30.53 26.00 -20.05
C ASP A 755 -31.31 26.63 -18.88
N ARG A 756 -31.56 25.86 -17.81
CA ARG A 756 -32.26 26.33 -16.60
C ARG A 756 -31.54 27.48 -15.91
N LEU A 757 -30.21 27.39 -15.80
CA LEU A 757 -29.37 28.36 -15.10
C LEU A 757 -29.19 29.65 -15.91
N TYR A 758 -28.93 29.53 -17.21
CA TYR A 758 -28.50 30.64 -18.07
C TYR A 758 -29.67 31.38 -18.73
N ILE A 759 -30.70 30.64 -19.17
CA ILE A 759 -31.76 31.18 -20.05
C ILE A 759 -32.95 31.72 -19.25
N SER A 760 -33.30 31.09 -18.14
CA SER A 760 -34.43 31.52 -17.29
C SER A 760 -34.21 32.89 -16.67
N ALA A 761 -35.27 33.56 -16.20
CA ALA A 761 -35.13 34.82 -15.46
C ALA A 761 -34.36 34.59 -14.13
N PRO A 762 -33.61 35.58 -13.60
CA PRO A 762 -32.75 35.38 -12.42
C PRO A 762 -33.46 34.79 -11.20
N THR A 763 -34.67 35.27 -10.91
CA THR A 763 -35.51 34.84 -9.77
C THR A 763 -36.59 33.83 -10.15
N SER A 764 -36.53 33.21 -11.35
CA SER A 764 -37.56 32.25 -11.76
C SER A 764 -37.45 30.94 -10.97
N PHE A 765 -38.61 30.36 -10.65
CA PHE A 765 -38.70 29.11 -9.88
C PHE A 765 -37.86 27.98 -10.52
N ARG A 766 -37.90 27.86 -11.86
CA ARG A 766 -37.12 26.90 -12.65
C ARG A 766 -35.61 27.02 -12.41
N ARG A 767 -35.12 28.25 -12.21
CA ARG A 767 -33.71 28.53 -11.89
C ARG A 767 -33.40 28.27 -10.40
N ARG A 768 -34.26 28.73 -9.49
CA ARG A 768 -34.06 28.54 -8.04
C ARG A 768 -34.11 27.07 -7.60
N SER A 769 -34.97 26.24 -8.20
CA SER A 769 -34.97 24.77 -8.02
C SER A 769 -33.58 24.18 -8.29
N CYS A 770 -32.99 24.52 -9.44
CA CYS A 770 -31.68 24.02 -9.82
C CYS A 770 -30.57 24.57 -8.90
N GLN A 771 -30.57 25.87 -8.60
CA GLN A 771 -29.57 26.48 -7.70
C GLN A 771 -29.61 25.91 -6.27
N THR A 772 -30.79 25.54 -5.77
CA THR A 772 -30.95 24.86 -4.48
C THR A 772 -30.14 23.55 -4.45
N VAL A 773 -30.27 22.72 -5.50
CA VAL A 773 -29.52 21.47 -5.60
C VAL A 773 -28.03 21.71 -5.89
N LEU A 774 -27.65 22.74 -6.66
CA LEU A 774 -26.24 23.09 -6.83
C LEU A 774 -25.56 23.46 -5.50
N ALA A 775 -26.25 24.21 -4.63
CA ALA A 775 -25.75 24.59 -3.32
C ALA A 775 -25.57 23.37 -2.40
N ILE A 776 -26.57 22.49 -2.34
CA ILE A 776 -26.52 21.24 -1.55
C ILE A 776 -25.39 20.33 -2.02
N ILE A 777 -25.23 20.15 -3.34
CA ILE A 777 -24.13 19.36 -3.93
C ILE A 777 -22.78 19.97 -3.58
N LEU A 778 -22.63 21.29 -3.71
CA LEU A 778 -21.37 21.97 -3.44
C LEU A 778 -20.95 21.82 -1.97
N GLU A 779 -21.84 22.12 -1.01
CA GLU A 779 -21.52 21.99 0.41
C GLU A 779 -21.10 20.55 0.76
N ASN A 780 -21.86 19.55 0.33
CA ASN A 780 -21.59 18.17 0.70
C ASN A 780 -20.38 17.57 -0.05
N LEU A 781 -20.14 17.94 -1.30
CA LEU A 781 -18.89 17.61 -2.00
C LEU A 781 -17.68 18.22 -1.27
N THR A 782 -17.80 19.47 -0.82
CA THR A 782 -16.74 20.18 -0.10
C THR A 782 -16.42 19.50 1.23
N ARG A 783 -17.44 19.07 2.01
CA ARG A 783 -17.26 18.23 3.21
C ARG A 783 -16.60 16.90 2.90
N ALA A 784 -17.07 16.19 1.87
CA ALA A 784 -16.59 14.86 1.51
C ALA A 784 -15.10 14.84 1.11
N ILE A 785 -14.62 15.88 0.40
CA ILE A 785 -13.22 15.96 -0.01
C ILE A 785 -12.29 16.51 1.08
N ALA A 786 -12.82 17.15 2.14
CA ALA A 786 -12.03 17.86 3.15
C ALA A 786 -10.95 17.05 3.88
N PRO A 787 -11.08 15.73 4.14
CA PRO A 787 -9.99 14.94 4.71
C PRO A 787 -8.77 14.82 3.79
N VAL A 788 -9.00 14.77 2.48
CA VAL A 788 -7.95 14.51 1.47
C VAL A 788 -7.48 15.81 0.82
N LEU A 789 -8.39 16.54 0.17
CA LEU A 789 -8.14 17.80 -0.51
C LEU A 789 -8.46 18.96 0.46
N CYS A 790 -7.74 19.00 1.60
CA CYS A 790 -8.07 19.87 2.71
C CYS A 790 -7.98 21.36 2.34
N HIS A 791 -7.00 21.75 1.51
CA HIS A 791 -6.85 23.13 1.08
C HIS A 791 -7.91 23.50 0.04
N MET A 792 -8.21 22.62 -0.93
CA MET A 792 -9.27 22.86 -1.91
C MET A 792 -10.64 22.98 -1.25
N ALA A 793 -10.93 22.15 -0.24
CA ALA A 793 -12.18 22.21 0.51
C ALA A 793 -12.36 23.55 1.23
N GLU A 794 -11.35 23.99 1.97
CA GLU A 794 -11.37 25.30 2.66
C GLU A 794 -11.45 26.46 1.65
N ASP A 795 -10.73 26.39 0.54
CA ASP A 795 -10.80 27.40 -0.53
C ASP A 795 -12.23 27.50 -1.08
N ILE A 796 -12.87 26.37 -1.42
CA ILE A 796 -14.27 26.37 -1.88
C ILE A 796 -15.21 26.96 -0.83
N TRP A 797 -15.03 26.62 0.45
CA TRP A 797 -15.85 27.12 1.57
C TRP A 797 -15.76 28.64 1.72
N GLN A 798 -14.55 29.20 1.66
CA GLN A 798 -14.31 30.65 1.75
C GLN A 798 -14.88 31.44 0.55
N TYR A 799 -15.18 30.78 -0.57
CA TYR A 799 -15.78 31.41 -1.76
C TYR A 799 -17.29 31.19 -1.89
N LEU A 800 -17.97 30.56 -0.91
CA LEU A 800 -19.43 30.49 -0.88
C LEU A 800 -20.06 31.91 -0.89
N PRO A 801 -21.06 32.19 -1.75
CA PRO A 801 -21.60 33.54 -1.92
C PRO A 801 -22.62 33.95 -0.84
N TYR A 802 -22.96 33.03 0.07
CA TYR A 802 -23.87 33.22 1.20
C TYR A 802 -23.16 32.92 2.51
N GLN A 803 -23.67 33.48 3.61
CA GLN A 803 -23.15 33.20 4.94
C GLN A 803 -23.48 31.76 5.35
N THR A 804 -22.49 31.06 5.88
CA THR A 804 -22.68 29.81 6.62
C THR A 804 -22.43 30.10 8.11
N PRO A 805 -22.96 29.28 9.05
CA PRO A 805 -22.71 29.47 10.48
C PRO A 805 -21.30 29.04 10.92
N TYR A 806 -20.42 28.66 9.99
CA TYR A 806 -19.10 28.07 10.23
C TYR A 806 -18.02 28.84 9.46
N LYS A 807 -16.93 29.23 10.13
CA LYS A 807 -15.83 29.94 9.46
C LYS A 807 -15.06 29.00 8.53
N SER A 808 -14.91 27.74 8.93
CA SER A 808 -14.19 26.70 8.19
C SER A 808 -15.10 25.53 7.82
N VAL A 809 -14.80 24.86 6.70
CA VAL A 809 -15.46 23.60 6.31
C VAL A 809 -15.39 22.55 7.43
N PHE A 810 -14.28 22.52 8.18
CA PHE A 810 -14.05 21.53 9.24
C PHE A 810 -14.96 21.70 10.46
N GLU A 811 -15.48 22.91 10.69
CA GLU A 811 -16.49 23.15 11.73
C GLU A 811 -17.89 22.70 11.29
N SER A 812 -18.12 22.48 9.99
CA SER A 812 -19.45 22.16 9.47
C SER A 812 -19.89 20.69 9.65
N GLY A 813 -18.95 19.82 10.08
CA GLY A 813 -19.14 18.39 10.27
C GLY A 813 -19.03 17.56 8.99
N TRP A 814 -19.19 16.24 9.12
CA TRP A 814 -19.24 15.31 7.99
C TRP A 814 -20.48 15.55 7.10
N VAL A 815 -20.56 14.80 5.98
CA VAL A 815 -21.60 14.97 4.96
C VAL A 815 -23.01 14.88 5.56
N LYS A 816 -23.90 15.77 5.10
CA LYS A 816 -25.28 15.88 5.63
C LYS A 816 -26.24 15.37 4.57
N LEU A 817 -26.79 14.19 4.82
CA LEU A 817 -27.77 13.52 3.96
C LEU A 817 -29.14 13.60 4.62
N ASP A 818 -30.13 14.08 3.88
CA ASP A 818 -31.53 14.00 4.28
C ASP A 818 -32.10 12.66 3.80
N PRO A 819 -32.69 11.83 4.68
CA PRO A 819 -33.32 10.56 4.27
C PRO A 819 -34.34 10.71 3.14
N GLN A 820 -35.03 11.86 3.02
CA GLN A 820 -36.02 12.07 1.97
C GLN A 820 -35.41 12.08 0.55
N TRP A 821 -34.11 12.34 0.43
CA TRP A 821 -33.41 12.34 -0.86
C TRP A 821 -33.22 10.93 -1.43
N LEU A 822 -33.22 9.89 -0.60
CA LEU A 822 -32.99 8.52 -1.02
C LEU A 822 -34.27 7.92 -1.65
N GLN A 823 -34.42 8.07 -2.97
CA GLN A 823 -35.55 7.56 -3.76
C GLN A 823 -35.13 6.45 -4.76
N PRO A 824 -35.04 5.16 -4.37
CA PRO A 824 -34.61 4.08 -5.27
C PRO A 824 -35.51 3.88 -6.50
N ASP A 825 -36.84 3.97 -6.33
CA ASP A 825 -37.79 3.82 -7.44
C ASP A 825 -37.67 4.94 -8.48
N LEU A 826 -37.30 6.15 -8.02
CA LEU A 826 -36.97 7.25 -8.91
C LEU A 826 -35.72 6.93 -9.73
N ALA A 827 -34.68 6.38 -9.10
CA ALA A 827 -33.42 6.04 -9.73
C ALA A 827 -33.57 5.02 -10.86
N LEU A 828 -34.28 3.91 -10.60
CA LEU A 828 -34.55 2.86 -11.60
C LEU A 828 -35.15 3.41 -12.90
N ASN A 829 -36.02 4.42 -12.79
CA ASN A 829 -36.62 5.08 -13.94
C ASN A 829 -35.66 6.04 -14.65
N TRP A 830 -34.80 6.75 -13.91
CA TRP A 830 -33.81 7.66 -14.49
C TRP A 830 -32.65 6.92 -15.15
N ASP A 831 -32.30 5.73 -14.68
CA ASP A 831 -31.27 4.91 -15.31
C ASP A 831 -31.71 4.48 -16.72
N LYS A 832 -32.99 4.06 -16.92
CA LYS A 832 -33.57 3.86 -18.26
C LYS A 832 -33.44 5.10 -19.17
N ILE A 833 -33.61 6.30 -18.62
CA ILE A 833 -33.48 7.57 -19.35
C ILE A 833 -32.01 7.89 -19.68
N ARG A 834 -31.07 7.59 -18.77
CA ARG A 834 -29.62 7.78 -18.97
C ARG A 834 -29.06 6.80 -20.00
N ASP A 835 -29.54 5.56 -20.03
CA ASP A 835 -29.21 4.57 -21.06
C ASP A 835 -29.69 5.05 -22.44
N LEU A 836 -30.96 5.45 -22.54
CA LEU A 836 -31.52 6.02 -23.77
C LEU A 836 -30.74 7.28 -24.22
N ARG A 837 -30.36 8.18 -23.29
CA ARG A 837 -29.52 9.35 -23.59
C ARG A 837 -28.15 8.94 -24.13
N THR A 838 -27.56 7.89 -23.57
CA THR A 838 -26.27 7.36 -24.02
C THR A 838 -26.37 6.84 -25.45
N ASP A 839 -27.47 6.17 -25.80
CA ASP A 839 -27.72 5.71 -27.17
C ASP A 839 -28.02 6.86 -28.15
N VAL A 840 -28.83 7.85 -27.75
CA VAL A 840 -29.06 9.06 -28.57
C VAL A 840 -27.75 9.80 -28.84
N ASN A 841 -26.88 9.94 -27.83
CA ASN A 841 -25.58 10.57 -28.00
C ASN A 841 -24.69 9.83 -29.01
N LYS A 842 -24.74 8.49 -29.09
CA LYS A 842 -24.00 7.72 -30.12
C LYS A 842 -24.46 8.09 -31.54
N VAL A 843 -25.78 8.20 -31.75
CA VAL A 843 -26.34 8.57 -33.07
C VAL A 843 -26.01 10.02 -33.42
N MET A 844 -26.10 10.94 -32.44
CA MET A 844 -25.69 12.33 -32.65
C MET A 844 -24.20 12.47 -32.97
N GLU A 845 -23.31 11.72 -32.33
CA GLU A 845 -21.87 11.80 -32.59
C GLU A 845 -21.49 11.19 -33.95
N GLN A 846 -22.22 10.16 -34.41
CA GLN A 846 -22.12 9.68 -35.79
C GLN A 846 -22.56 10.77 -36.78
N ALA A 847 -23.70 11.43 -36.54
CA ALA A 847 -24.18 12.53 -37.38
C ALA A 847 -23.22 13.74 -37.40
N ARG A 848 -22.44 13.98 -36.32
CA ARG A 848 -21.36 14.98 -36.31
C ARG A 848 -20.15 14.55 -37.13
N THR A 849 -19.77 13.28 -37.02
CA THR A 849 -18.64 12.71 -37.77
C THR A 849 -18.91 12.75 -39.28
N ASP A 850 -20.14 12.45 -39.68
CA ASP A 850 -20.64 12.55 -41.05
C ASP A 850 -20.96 14.00 -41.48
N LYS A 851 -20.73 14.99 -40.60
CA LYS A 851 -20.95 16.43 -40.80
C LYS A 851 -22.39 16.83 -41.14
N ALA A 852 -23.36 15.99 -40.79
CA ALA A 852 -24.78 16.29 -40.95
C ALA A 852 -25.28 17.32 -39.94
N ILE A 853 -24.65 17.38 -38.75
CA ILE A 853 -24.82 18.42 -37.72
C ILE A 853 -23.45 18.87 -37.19
N GLY A 854 -23.28 20.14 -36.83
CA GLY A 854 -22.07 20.67 -36.20
C GLY A 854 -22.12 20.67 -34.66
N SER A 855 -23.32 20.78 -34.07
CA SER A 855 -23.56 20.73 -32.62
C SER A 855 -24.85 19.95 -32.31
N SER A 856 -25.03 19.45 -31.07
CA SER A 856 -26.29 18.74 -30.74
C SER A 856 -27.52 19.64 -30.79
N LEU A 857 -27.36 20.96 -30.61
CA LEU A 857 -28.45 21.92 -30.79
C LEU A 857 -28.87 22.08 -32.26
N GLU A 858 -28.13 21.57 -33.24
CA GLU A 858 -28.61 21.46 -34.62
C GLU A 858 -29.46 20.20 -34.85
N ALA A 859 -29.55 19.30 -33.87
CA ALA A 859 -30.30 18.04 -33.99
C ALA A 859 -31.77 18.16 -33.55
N LYS A 860 -32.60 17.43 -34.28
CA LYS A 860 -33.91 16.93 -33.85
C LYS A 860 -33.82 15.42 -33.69
N VAL A 861 -34.20 14.92 -32.51
CA VAL A 861 -34.16 13.49 -32.18
C VAL A 861 -35.55 12.90 -32.35
N LEU A 862 -35.67 11.84 -33.15
CA LEU A 862 -36.90 11.08 -33.35
C LEU A 862 -36.81 9.79 -32.53
N LEU A 863 -37.76 9.57 -31.62
CA LEU A 863 -37.73 8.47 -30.66
C LEU A 863 -38.98 7.59 -30.79
N GLN A 864 -38.83 6.40 -31.37
CA GLN A 864 -39.82 5.34 -31.24
C GLN A 864 -39.44 4.52 -30.01
N VAL A 865 -40.32 4.49 -29.00
CA VAL A 865 -40.07 3.74 -27.75
C VAL A 865 -41.00 2.53 -27.69
N SER A 866 -40.42 1.37 -27.39
CA SER A 866 -41.11 0.06 -27.38
C SER A 866 -41.56 -0.37 -25.99
N ASP A 867 -40.91 0.11 -24.92
CA ASP A 867 -41.35 -0.07 -23.53
C ASP A 867 -42.54 0.89 -23.24
N PRO A 868 -43.76 0.40 -22.95
CA PRO A 868 -44.92 1.25 -22.69
C PRO A 868 -44.77 2.16 -21.46
N GLU A 869 -44.06 1.71 -20.41
CA GLU A 869 -43.87 2.48 -19.19
C GLU A 869 -42.90 3.63 -19.44
N LEU A 870 -41.75 3.33 -20.06
CA LEU A 870 -40.78 4.36 -20.45
C LEU A 870 -41.40 5.35 -21.45
N LYS A 871 -42.21 4.86 -22.40
CA LYS A 871 -42.93 5.72 -23.35
C LYS A 871 -43.94 6.64 -22.66
N ALA A 872 -44.72 6.14 -21.71
CA ALA A 872 -45.65 6.94 -20.92
C ALA A 872 -44.90 8.00 -20.08
N LYS A 873 -43.77 7.63 -19.47
CA LYS A 873 -42.94 8.56 -18.70
C LYS A 873 -42.30 9.65 -19.58
N LEU A 874 -41.76 9.29 -20.74
CA LEU A 874 -41.22 10.28 -21.69
C LEU A 874 -42.32 11.22 -22.22
N ARG A 875 -43.53 10.71 -22.49
CA ARG A 875 -44.68 11.55 -22.86
C ARG A 875 -45.04 12.58 -21.77
N ALA A 876 -44.93 12.23 -20.50
CA ALA A 876 -45.17 13.17 -19.40
C ALA A 876 -44.19 14.37 -19.40
N PHE A 877 -42.96 14.19 -19.89
CA PHE A 877 -41.97 15.28 -20.06
C PHE A 877 -42.09 16.05 -21.39
N SER A 878 -42.86 15.54 -22.35
CA SER A 878 -42.94 16.03 -23.74
C SER A 878 -44.03 17.08 -23.99
N ALA A 879 -44.86 17.37 -22.97
CA ALA A 879 -46.22 17.90 -23.09
C ALA A 879 -46.42 19.11 -24.03
N HIS A 880 -46.63 18.81 -25.31
CA HIS A 880 -47.43 19.64 -26.21
C HIS A 880 -48.89 19.21 -26.07
N SER A 881 -49.78 20.12 -25.70
CA SER A 881 -51.22 19.93 -25.90
C SER A 881 -51.53 20.19 -27.37
N GLU A 882 -51.80 19.15 -28.15
CA GLU A 882 -52.40 19.33 -29.48
C GLU A 882 -53.78 19.99 -29.35
N PRO A 883 -54.17 20.89 -30.27
CA PRO A 883 -55.51 21.46 -30.29
C PRO A 883 -56.51 20.41 -30.76
N THR A 884 -57.42 19.98 -29.89
CA THR A 884 -58.50 19.05 -30.25
C THR A 884 -59.50 19.73 -31.19
N GLU A 885 -59.59 19.27 -32.44
CA GLU A 885 -60.71 19.60 -33.33
C GLU A 885 -62.04 19.01 -32.81
N PRO A 886 -63.19 19.65 -33.12
CA PRO A 886 -64.47 19.31 -32.50
C PRO A 886 -65.09 18.04 -33.08
N THR A 887 -65.60 17.19 -32.18
CA THR A 887 -66.30 15.93 -32.50
C THR A 887 -67.57 16.11 -33.33
N THR A 888 -67.75 15.26 -34.35
CA THR A 888 -69.09 14.88 -34.87
C THR A 888 -69.14 13.36 -35.13
N PRO A 889 -70.33 12.73 -35.12
CA PRO A 889 -70.47 11.34 -34.71
C PRO A 889 -70.46 10.29 -35.83
N THR A 890 -70.34 9.02 -35.40
CA THR A 890 -70.31 7.77 -36.16
C THR A 890 -71.52 7.55 -37.09
N PRO A 891 -71.35 6.69 -38.11
CA PRO A 891 -72.07 5.41 -38.05
C PRO A 891 -71.22 4.17 -38.46
N SER A 892 -71.70 3.00 -38.04
CA SER A 892 -71.20 1.65 -38.37
C SER A 892 -72.23 0.92 -39.30
N PRO A 893 -72.11 -0.38 -39.61
CA PRO A 893 -70.99 -1.14 -40.24
C PRO A 893 -71.45 -2.03 -41.42
N SER A 894 -70.52 -2.53 -42.26
CA SER A 894 -70.72 -3.69 -43.16
C SER A 894 -69.36 -4.19 -43.68
N GLN A 895 -68.88 -5.41 -43.38
CA GLN A 895 -69.23 -6.76 -43.89
C GLN A 895 -68.60 -7.14 -45.25
N GLU A 896 -67.87 -8.27 -45.24
CA GLU A 896 -67.54 -9.20 -46.36
C GLU A 896 -66.69 -8.64 -47.54
N GLY A 897 -65.84 -9.41 -48.24
CA GLY A 897 -65.39 -10.79 -48.02
C GLY A 897 -64.46 -11.31 -49.14
N SER A 898 -63.75 -12.40 -48.85
CA SER A 898 -63.58 -13.58 -49.72
C SER A 898 -62.76 -13.54 -51.04
N MET A 899 -61.55 -14.13 -50.93
CA MET A 899 -61.01 -15.25 -51.75
C MET A 899 -60.39 -15.08 -53.17
N ARG A 900 -59.29 -15.88 -53.32
CA ARG A 900 -58.74 -16.55 -54.53
C ARG A 900 -58.11 -15.67 -55.63
N GLY A 901 -57.03 -16.09 -56.28
CA GLY A 901 -56.20 -17.30 -56.09
C GLY A 901 -55.28 -17.56 -57.29
N GLY A 902 -54.31 -18.48 -57.17
CA GLY A 902 -53.43 -18.87 -58.28
C GLY A 902 -52.21 -19.69 -57.82
N VAL A 903 -52.15 -20.97 -58.19
CA VAL A 903 -51.10 -21.93 -57.84
C VAL A 903 -50.63 -22.65 -59.12
N VAL A 904 -49.33 -22.96 -59.21
CA VAL A 904 -48.68 -24.14 -59.85
C VAL A 904 -47.14 -23.89 -59.73
N VAL A 905 -46.38 -24.57 -58.84
CA VAL A 905 -45.81 -25.95 -58.93
C VAL A 905 -44.72 -26.04 -60.03
N SER A 906 -43.48 -26.49 -59.83
CA SER A 906 -42.80 -27.40 -58.86
C SER A 906 -41.29 -27.00 -58.70
N ALA A 907 -40.35 -27.61 -57.95
CA ALA A 907 -40.30 -28.48 -56.74
C ALA A 907 -38.80 -28.76 -56.34
N THR A 908 -38.54 -29.18 -55.08
CA THR A 908 -37.35 -29.94 -54.55
C THR A 908 -35.92 -29.34 -54.71
N THR A 909 -34.94 -29.42 -53.77
CA THR A 909 -34.84 -29.94 -52.38
C THR A 909 -33.57 -29.43 -51.65
N SER A 910 -33.66 -29.25 -50.32
CA SER A 910 -32.63 -29.44 -49.27
C SER A 910 -31.27 -28.70 -49.21
N ARG A 911 -31.11 -27.97 -48.08
CA ARG A 911 -29.94 -27.84 -47.15
C ARG A 911 -28.73 -26.92 -47.47
N THR A 912 -28.43 -26.11 -46.44
CA THR A 912 -27.36 -25.12 -46.14
C THR A 912 -26.01 -25.74 -45.71
N PRO A 913 -24.94 -24.97 -45.35
CA PRO A 913 -24.57 -23.53 -45.54
C PRO A 913 -23.16 -23.36 -46.21
N THR A 914 -22.48 -22.19 -46.37
CA THR A 914 -21.73 -21.39 -45.34
C THR A 914 -21.05 -20.14 -45.98
N ILE A 915 -20.57 -19.21 -45.15
CA ILE A 915 -20.01 -17.84 -45.39
C ILE A 915 -18.51 -17.86 -45.74
N ASP A 916 -17.99 -16.85 -46.49
CA ASP A 916 -16.59 -16.39 -46.33
C ASP A 916 -16.25 -14.96 -46.88
N LYS A 917 -15.14 -14.36 -46.39
CA LYS A 917 -14.37 -13.14 -46.83
C LYS A 917 -14.88 -11.72 -46.44
N LEU A 918 -14.06 -10.72 -46.10
CA LEU A 918 -12.59 -10.60 -45.85
C LEU A 918 -12.24 -9.30 -45.06
N VAL A 919 -11.07 -9.24 -44.40
CA VAL A 919 -10.49 -8.06 -43.68
C VAL A 919 -8.99 -7.94 -43.99
N ASN A 920 -8.42 -6.72 -43.96
CA ASN A 920 -6.98 -6.41 -44.07
C ASN A 920 -6.62 -5.29 -43.05
N ALA A 921 -5.43 -5.19 -42.43
CA ALA A 921 -4.22 -6.03 -42.46
C ALA A 921 -3.45 -5.95 -41.11
N SER A 922 -2.55 -6.90 -40.84
CA SER A 922 -1.78 -7.08 -39.59
C SER A 922 -0.41 -7.72 -39.91
N PRO A 923 0.67 -7.65 -39.07
CA PRO A 923 2.06 -7.91 -39.50
C PRO A 923 2.45 -9.40 -39.60
N LEU A 924 1.55 -10.25 -40.08
CA LEU A 924 1.77 -11.68 -40.33
C LEU A 924 2.87 -12.04 -41.37
N PRO A 925 3.14 -11.24 -42.44
CA PRO A 925 4.00 -11.71 -43.54
C PRO A 925 5.40 -12.12 -43.13
N LEU A 926 6.06 -11.34 -42.26
CA LEU A 926 7.46 -11.57 -41.87
C LEU A 926 7.64 -12.87 -41.06
N ILE A 927 6.67 -13.20 -40.20
CA ILE A 927 6.69 -14.42 -39.39
C ILE A 927 6.36 -15.64 -40.27
N GLN A 928 5.42 -15.52 -41.20
CA GLN A 928 5.12 -16.59 -42.15
C GLN A 928 6.30 -16.87 -43.08
N GLU A 929 7.01 -15.84 -43.57
CA GLU A 929 8.16 -16.00 -44.45
C GLU A 929 9.34 -16.71 -43.75
N VAL A 930 9.62 -16.38 -42.49
CA VAL A 930 10.64 -17.07 -41.67
C VAL A 930 10.25 -18.52 -41.38
N LEU A 931 9.01 -18.78 -40.97
CA LEU A 931 8.53 -20.14 -40.66
C LEU A 931 8.50 -21.04 -41.91
N HIS A 932 8.03 -20.51 -43.04
CA HIS A 932 7.90 -21.26 -44.28
C HIS A 932 9.26 -21.53 -44.95
N SER A 933 10.22 -20.62 -44.81
CA SER A 933 11.61 -20.83 -45.26
C SER A 933 12.36 -21.82 -44.37
N GLY A 934 12.28 -21.64 -43.05
CA GLY A 934 12.98 -22.49 -42.08
C GLY A 934 12.44 -23.93 -42.04
N GLY A 935 11.11 -24.09 -42.05
CA GLY A 935 10.45 -25.41 -42.03
C GLY A 935 10.79 -26.28 -43.24
N ASN A 936 10.87 -25.69 -44.44
CA ASN A 936 11.26 -26.40 -45.66
C ASN A 936 12.73 -26.88 -45.64
N VAL A 937 13.64 -26.11 -45.05
CA VAL A 937 15.05 -26.53 -44.88
C VAL A 937 15.14 -27.69 -43.88
N VAL A 938 14.50 -27.56 -42.70
CA VAL A 938 14.53 -28.62 -41.66
C VAL A 938 13.90 -29.92 -42.16
N THR A 939 12.73 -29.86 -42.79
CA THR A 939 12.06 -31.06 -43.32
C THR A 939 12.84 -31.69 -44.49
N GLY A 940 13.40 -30.88 -45.39
CA GLY A 940 14.26 -31.35 -46.47
C GLY A 940 15.53 -32.05 -45.96
N SER A 941 16.20 -31.47 -44.96
CA SER A 941 17.39 -32.06 -44.34
C SER A 941 17.09 -33.36 -43.58
N ILE A 942 15.96 -33.46 -42.88
CA ILE A 942 15.50 -34.71 -42.25
C ILE A 942 15.20 -35.79 -43.31
N ALA A 943 14.53 -35.45 -44.41
CA ALA A 943 14.27 -36.39 -45.50
C ALA A 943 15.59 -36.89 -46.13
N THR A 944 16.56 -35.99 -46.38
CA THR A 944 17.90 -36.36 -46.88
C THR A 944 18.69 -37.21 -45.88
N ALA A 945 18.57 -36.95 -44.57
CA ALA A 945 19.18 -37.78 -43.54
C ALA A 945 18.57 -39.20 -43.53
N ILE A 946 17.24 -39.32 -43.60
CA ILE A 946 16.52 -40.60 -43.69
C ILE A 946 16.93 -41.37 -44.96
N GLU A 947 17.12 -40.70 -46.09
CA GLU A 947 17.60 -41.33 -47.32
C GLU A 947 19.08 -41.74 -47.24
N ALA A 948 19.92 -40.98 -46.53
CA ALA A 948 21.29 -41.39 -46.21
C ALA A 948 21.31 -42.65 -45.30
N TYR A 949 20.37 -42.76 -44.36
CA TYR A 949 20.22 -43.97 -43.54
C TYR A 949 19.73 -45.18 -44.33
N SER A 950 18.76 -45.01 -45.24
CA SER A 950 18.27 -46.12 -46.07
C SER A 950 19.33 -46.64 -47.06
N LYS A 951 20.29 -45.78 -47.46
CA LYS A 951 21.47 -46.13 -48.26
C LYS A 951 22.70 -46.56 -47.42
N GLY A 952 22.55 -46.67 -46.10
CA GLY A 952 23.59 -47.20 -45.19
C GLY A 952 24.67 -46.20 -44.74
N TRP A 953 24.60 -44.93 -45.15
CA TRP A 953 25.59 -43.89 -44.86
C TRP A 953 25.38 -43.24 -43.49
N ARG A 954 25.44 -44.06 -42.42
CA ARG A 954 25.09 -43.67 -41.04
C ARG A 954 25.84 -42.45 -40.51
N LEU A 955 27.11 -42.27 -40.88
CA LEU A 955 27.91 -41.11 -40.45
C LEU A 955 27.39 -39.79 -41.06
N ILE A 956 27.06 -39.81 -42.36
CA ILE A 956 26.50 -38.65 -43.07
C ILE A 956 25.08 -38.35 -42.56
N GLY A 957 24.27 -39.39 -42.32
CA GLY A 957 22.94 -39.26 -41.69
C GLY A 957 23.00 -38.61 -40.30
N ASN A 958 23.94 -39.03 -39.44
CA ASN A 958 24.15 -38.43 -38.12
C ASN A 958 24.57 -36.96 -38.21
N ILE A 959 25.54 -36.63 -39.08
CA ILE A 959 26.01 -35.25 -39.27
C ILE A 959 24.88 -34.35 -39.77
N LEU A 960 24.08 -34.81 -40.73
CA LEU A 960 22.89 -34.07 -41.20
C LEU A 960 21.87 -33.86 -40.08
N LEU A 961 21.60 -34.85 -39.25
CA LEU A 961 20.67 -34.73 -38.12
C LEU A 961 21.14 -33.75 -37.05
N VAL A 962 22.43 -33.77 -36.69
CA VAL A 962 23.01 -32.83 -35.72
C VAL A 962 23.00 -31.40 -36.27
N LEU A 963 23.39 -31.20 -37.53
CA LEU A 963 23.32 -29.88 -38.18
C LEU A 963 21.88 -29.37 -38.29
N THR A 964 20.92 -30.24 -38.57
CA THR A 964 19.49 -29.88 -38.62
C THR A 964 18.95 -29.51 -37.24
N GLY A 965 19.36 -30.22 -36.18
CA GLY A 965 19.01 -29.91 -34.80
C GLY A 965 19.58 -28.56 -34.35
N ALA A 966 20.85 -28.30 -34.65
CA ALA A 966 21.50 -27.01 -34.35
C ALA A 966 20.84 -25.84 -35.11
N PHE A 967 20.50 -26.03 -36.39
CA PHE A 967 19.81 -25.02 -37.20
C PHE A 967 18.36 -24.78 -36.72
N GLY A 968 17.65 -25.85 -36.32
CA GLY A 968 16.32 -25.74 -35.69
C GLY A 968 16.37 -24.98 -34.36
N LEU A 969 17.37 -25.24 -33.53
CA LEU A 969 17.59 -24.49 -32.27
C LEU A 969 17.93 -23.02 -32.52
N TYR A 970 18.75 -22.72 -33.54
CA TYR A 970 19.06 -21.35 -33.95
C TYR A 970 17.81 -20.58 -34.41
N ILE A 971 16.93 -21.22 -35.20
CA ILE A 971 15.63 -20.65 -35.60
C ILE A 971 14.72 -20.47 -34.37
N ALA A 972 14.67 -21.42 -33.44
CA ALA A 972 13.85 -21.31 -32.23
C ALA A 972 14.32 -20.17 -31.32
N ILE A 973 15.63 -20.01 -31.12
CA ILE A 973 16.22 -18.89 -30.36
C ILE A 973 15.95 -17.55 -31.06
N GLY A 974 16.08 -17.49 -32.39
CA GLY A 974 15.74 -16.30 -33.18
C GLY A 974 14.26 -15.92 -33.08
N LEU A 975 13.35 -16.90 -33.09
CA LEU A 975 11.92 -16.68 -32.89
C LEU A 975 11.61 -16.22 -31.45
N LEU A 976 12.27 -16.78 -30.44
CA LEU A 976 12.14 -16.34 -29.04
C LEU A 976 12.65 -14.91 -28.82
N ASP A 977 13.79 -14.53 -29.43
CA ASP A 977 14.32 -13.17 -29.37
C ASP A 977 13.44 -12.17 -30.15
N ILE A 978 12.81 -12.60 -31.26
CA ILE A 978 11.77 -11.80 -31.94
C ILE A 978 10.52 -11.65 -31.05
N VAL A 979 10.03 -12.72 -30.43
CA VAL A 979 8.85 -12.68 -29.53
C VAL A 979 9.11 -11.77 -28.32
N ASN A 980 10.29 -11.84 -27.71
CA ASN A 980 10.67 -10.98 -26.59
C ASN A 980 10.91 -9.50 -26.99
N ARG A 981 11.08 -9.20 -28.29
CA ARG A 981 11.22 -7.83 -28.82
C ARG A 981 9.92 -7.26 -29.40
N VAL A 982 8.84 -8.03 -29.46
CA VAL A 982 7.50 -7.55 -29.86
C VAL A 982 6.75 -7.04 -28.62
N PRO A 983 6.38 -5.74 -28.54
CA PRO A 983 5.88 -5.11 -27.32
C PRO A 983 4.41 -5.44 -26.99
N PHE A 984 3.94 -6.66 -27.28
CA PHE A 984 2.52 -7.04 -27.26
C PHE A 984 2.23 -8.44 -26.70
N VAL A 985 3.20 -9.12 -26.08
CA VAL A 985 3.00 -10.48 -25.51
C VAL A 985 2.02 -10.45 -24.33
N GLU A 986 2.16 -9.47 -23.44
CA GLU A 986 1.24 -9.26 -22.30
C GLU A 986 -0.18 -8.92 -22.79
N THR A 987 -0.29 -8.06 -23.81
CA THR A 987 -1.56 -7.71 -24.46
C THR A 987 -2.17 -8.86 -25.26
N THR A 988 -1.37 -9.84 -25.70
CA THR A 988 -1.87 -11.05 -26.38
C THR A 988 -2.41 -12.06 -25.39
N LEU A 989 -1.82 -12.19 -24.19
CA LEU A 989 -2.39 -12.99 -23.11
C LEU A 989 -3.66 -12.33 -22.54
N GLN A 990 -3.68 -11.00 -22.38
CA GLN A 990 -4.93 -10.26 -22.13
C GLN A 990 -5.92 -10.40 -23.30
N GLY A 991 -5.44 -10.49 -24.54
CA GLY A 991 -6.24 -10.73 -25.74
C GLY A 991 -6.90 -12.11 -25.76
N VAL A 992 -6.18 -13.18 -25.39
CA VAL A 992 -6.76 -14.52 -25.18
C VAL A 992 -7.72 -14.50 -24.00
N GLY A 993 -7.42 -13.77 -22.92
CA GLY A 993 -8.34 -13.53 -21.80
C GLY A 993 -9.62 -12.80 -22.23
N MET A 994 -9.52 -11.79 -23.11
CA MET A 994 -10.64 -11.04 -23.69
C MET A 994 -11.38 -11.83 -24.77
N VAL A 995 -10.74 -12.75 -25.49
CA VAL A 995 -11.39 -13.66 -26.45
C VAL A 995 -12.09 -14.81 -25.73
N MET A 996 -11.55 -15.32 -24.63
CA MET A 996 -12.22 -16.33 -23.79
C MET A 996 -13.34 -15.70 -22.96
N SER A 997 -13.14 -14.52 -22.37
CA SER A 997 -14.20 -13.72 -21.75
C SER A 997 -15.22 -13.26 -22.79
N GLY A 998 -14.78 -12.91 -24.00
CA GLY A 998 -15.62 -12.56 -25.14
C GLY A 998 -16.44 -13.74 -25.63
N LEU A 999 -15.86 -14.94 -25.71
CA LEU A 999 -16.58 -16.19 -26.01
C LEU A 999 -17.54 -16.57 -24.89
N PHE A 1000 -17.20 -16.31 -23.62
CA PHE A 1000 -18.12 -16.48 -22.49
C PHE A 1000 -19.30 -15.49 -22.59
N VAL A 1001 -19.04 -14.22 -22.89
CA VAL A 1001 -20.05 -13.18 -23.15
C VAL A 1001 -20.92 -13.57 -24.37
N VAL A 1002 -20.31 -14.01 -25.47
CA VAL A 1002 -21.00 -14.43 -26.70
C VAL A 1002 -21.86 -15.67 -26.47
N ARG A 1003 -21.37 -16.66 -25.70
CA ARG A 1003 -22.06 -17.94 -25.49
C ARG A 1003 -23.12 -17.90 -24.39
N ASN A 1004 -22.95 -17.02 -23.39
CA ASN A 1004 -23.79 -16.97 -22.18
C ASN A 1004 -24.50 -15.62 -21.94
N LEU A 1005 -24.03 -14.48 -22.46
CA LEU A 1005 -24.55 -13.14 -22.14
C LEU A 1005 -25.11 -12.34 -23.34
N LEU A 1006 -25.03 -12.83 -24.58
CA LEU A 1006 -25.59 -12.15 -25.76
C LEU A 1006 -27.09 -12.40 -26.01
N THR A 1007 -27.76 -13.31 -25.29
CA THR A 1007 -29.22 -13.43 -25.34
C THR A 1007 -29.86 -13.05 -23.99
N LYS A 1008 -30.89 -12.21 -24.05
CA LYS A 1008 -31.60 -11.64 -22.89
C LYS A 1008 -32.14 -12.72 -21.94
N GLU A 1009 -32.57 -13.85 -22.50
CA GLU A 1009 -33.07 -15.01 -21.76
C GLU A 1009 -31.99 -15.72 -20.92
N LYS A 1010 -30.77 -15.88 -21.47
CA LYS A 1010 -29.63 -16.43 -20.70
C LYS A 1010 -29.10 -15.44 -19.67
N ARG A 1011 -29.07 -14.14 -19.98
CA ARG A 1011 -28.72 -13.09 -18.99
C ARG A 1011 -29.66 -13.16 -17.79
N LYS A 1012 -30.97 -13.25 -18.01
CA LYS A 1012 -31.95 -13.41 -16.94
C LYS A 1012 -31.70 -14.70 -16.14
N GLN A 1013 -31.53 -15.86 -16.80
CA GLN A 1013 -31.22 -17.11 -16.09
C GLN A 1013 -29.91 -17.06 -15.27
N THR A 1014 -28.88 -16.34 -15.74
CA THR A 1014 -27.63 -16.16 -15.00
C THR A 1014 -27.80 -15.19 -13.82
N PHE A 1015 -28.59 -14.13 -13.98
CA PHE A 1015 -28.89 -13.17 -12.92
C PHE A 1015 -29.79 -13.78 -11.84
N ASP A 1016 -30.86 -14.48 -12.22
CA ASP A 1016 -31.74 -15.22 -11.32
C ASP A 1016 -30.97 -16.31 -10.56
N ARG A 1017 -30.00 -17.00 -11.22
CA ARG A 1017 -29.08 -17.93 -10.54
C ARG A 1017 -28.10 -17.24 -9.61
N ALA A 1018 -27.56 -16.08 -9.96
CA ALA A 1018 -26.65 -15.33 -9.10
C ALA A 1018 -27.36 -14.80 -7.85
N ILE A 1019 -28.62 -14.36 -7.97
CA ILE A 1019 -29.49 -14.01 -6.85
C ILE A 1019 -29.78 -15.26 -6.00
N ALA A 1020 -30.22 -16.37 -6.59
CA ALA A 1020 -30.46 -17.60 -5.84
C ALA A 1020 -29.20 -18.13 -5.11
N TYR A 1021 -28.01 -17.95 -5.69
CA TYR A 1021 -26.73 -18.35 -5.07
C TYR A 1021 -26.30 -17.37 -3.96
N LYS A 1022 -26.53 -16.07 -4.14
CA LYS A 1022 -26.37 -15.04 -3.09
C LYS A 1022 -27.30 -15.32 -1.91
N ASP A 1023 -28.57 -15.57 -2.16
CA ASP A 1023 -29.58 -15.80 -1.13
C ASP A 1023 -29.36 -17.13 -0.40
N TYR A 1024 -28.78 -18.13 -1.08
CA TYR A 1024 -28.31 -19.40 -0.49
C TYR A 1024 -27.07 -19.26 0.41
N ILE A 1025 -26.17 -18.32 0.11
CA ILE A 1025 -24.93 -18.09 0.89
C ILE A 1025 -25.13 -17.11 2.05
N ILE A 1026 -25.92 -16.05 1.85
CA ILE A 1026 -25.99 -14.89 2.76
C ILE A 1026 -27.33 -14.83 3.53
N GLY A 1027 -28.38 -15.48 3.03
CA GLY A 1027 -29.72 -15.45 3.62
C GLY A 1027 -30.47 -14.14 3.32
N ALA A 1028 -31.70 -14.26 2.82
CA ALA A 1028 -32.47 -13.14 2.29
C ALA A 1028 -32.86 -12.05 3.32
N GLN A 1029 -32.72 -12.31 4.63
CA GLN A 1029 -33.07 -11.35 5.70
C GLN A 1029 -31.93 -10.38 6.07
N TYR A 1030 -30.67 -10.66 5.70
CA TYR A 1030 -29.51 -9.97 6.27
C TYR A 1030 -29.28 -8.53 5.77
N TYR A 1031 -29.93 -8.12 4.67
CA TYR A 1031 -29.72 -6.80 4.07
C TYR A 1031 -30.73 -5.74 4.53
N THR A 1032 -31.95 -6.12 4.91
CA THR A 1032 -33.02 -5.16 5.21
C THR A 1032 -32.89 -4.58 6.63
N GLU A 1033 -32.36 -5.34 7.58
CA GLU A 1033 -32.24 -4.90 8.99
C GLU A 1033 -31.07 -3.94 9.22
N ARG A 1034 -29.91 -4.16 8.57
CA ARG A 1034 -28.71 -3.32 8.78
C ARG A 1034 -28.73 -1.96 8.09
N THR A 1035 -29.43 -1.82 6.95
CA THR A 1035 -29.61 -0.50 6.33
C THR A 1035 -30.54 0.39 7.16
N VAL A 1036 -31.39 -0.20 8.01
CA VAL A 1036 -32.21 0.53 8.98
C VAL A 1036 -31.42 0.86 10.25
N SER A 1037 -30.72 -0.11 10.85
CA SER A 1037 -29.98 0.14 12.10
C SER A 1037 -28.84 1.17 11.95
N ALA A 1038 -28.17 1.20 10.79
CA ALA A 1038 -27.12 2.19 10.51
C ALA A 1038 -27.65 3.64 10.39
N ILE A 1039 -28.97 3.83 10.26
CA ILE A 1039 -29.62 5.14 10.28
C ILE A 1039 -30.04 5.49 11.73
N GLU A 1040 -30.48 4.50 12.51
CA GLU A 1040 -30.91 4.69 13.90
C GLU A 1040 -29.75 5.05 14.86
N ASP A 1041 -28.56 4.44 14.71
CA ASP A 1041 -27.37 4.73 15.55
C ASP A 1041 -26.78 6.14 15.36
N SER A 1042 -27.28 6.93 14.40
CA SER A 1042 -26.82 8.33 14.16
C SER A 1042 -27.55 9.38 15.01
N GLY A 1043 -28.49 8.95 15.86
CA GLY A 1043 -29.56 9.78 16.40
C GLY A 1043 -29.42 10.33 17.82
N GLU A 1044 -28.24 10.72 18.33
CA GLU A 1044 -28.18 11.43 19.63
C GLU A 1044 -27.20 12.63 19.73
N LEU A 1045 -27.78 13.78 20.10
CA LEU A 1045 -27.20 14.95 20.77
C LEU A 1045 -26.06 15.78 20.09
N ILE A 1046 -26.46 16.61 19.12
CA ILE A 1046 -25.88 17.95 18.91
C ILE A 1046 -27.06 18.97 18.79
N PRO A 1047 -26.98 20.21 19.35
CA PRO A 1047 -28.09 21.15 19.28
C PRO A 1047 -28.51 21.49 17.85
N ASN A 1048 -29.77 21.18 17.52
CA ASN A 1048 -30.35 21.40 16.21
C ASN A 1048 -30.47 22.89 15.87
N THR A 1049 -29.86 23.31 14.77
CA THR A 1049 -30.42 24.37 13.92
C THR A 1049 -30.14 24.03 12.45
N PRO A 1050 -31.05 23.31 11.77
CA PRO A 1050 -31.01 23.19 10.32
C PRO A 1050 -31.14 24.57 9.67
N VAL A 1051 -30.88 24.66 8.35
CA VAL A 1051 -31.46 25.75 7.56
C VAL A 1051 -32.97 25.58 7.64
N HIS A 1052 -33.61 26.38 8.51
CA HIS A 1052 -35.06 26.36 8.65
C HIS A 1052 -35.67 27.02 7.41
N VAL A 1053 -35.95 26.20 6.39
CA VAL A 1053 -36.80 26.61 5.28
C VAL A 1053 -38.16 26.99 5.88
N PRO A 1054 -38.66 28.22 5.68
CA PRO A 1054 -39.96 28.61 6.21
C PRO A 1054 -41.06 27.77 5.54
N THR A 1055 -41.93 27.16 6.34
CA THR A 1055 -43.08 26.40 5.84
C THR A 1055 -44.15 27.33 5.27
N LYS A 1056 -43.96 27.73 4.02
CA LYS A 1056 -44.95 28.49 3.25
C LYS A 1056 -46.07 27.54 2.79
N PRO A 1057 -47.36 27.93 2.84
CA PRO A 1057 -48.43 27.06 2.35
C PRO A 1057 -48.26 26.76 0.86
N ALA A 1058 -48.37 25.49 0.48
CA ALA A 1058 -48.20 25.05 -0.90
C ALA A 1058 -49.24 25.69 -1.83
N ALA A 1059 -48.76 26.33 -2.91
CA ALA A 1059 -49.61 26.72 -4.02
C ALA A 1059 -49.83 25.49 -4.93
N PRO A 1060 -51.06 25.22 -5.42
CA PRO A 1060 -51.31 24.07 -6.26
C PRO A 1060 -50.64 24.23 -7.63
N GLN A 1061 -49.57 23.47 -7.88
CA GLN A 1061 -48.97 23.34 -9.21
C GLN A 1061 -49.50 22.07 -9.88
N ASN A 1062 -50.31 22.25 -10.93
CA ASN A 1062 -50.58 21.21 -11.92
C ASN A 1062 -50.85 21.88 -13.27
N ALA A 1063 -49.80 22.50 -13.81
CA ALA A 1063 -49.71 22.94 -15.19
C ALA A 1063 -48.25 22.79 -15.63
N SER A 1064 -47.98 21.83 -16.53
CA SER A 1064 -46.76 21.90 -17.33
C SER A 1064 -46.78 23.22 -18.10
N ASN A 1065 -45.67 23.95 -18.11
CA ASN A 1065 -45.56 25.26 -18.76
C ASN A 1065 -45.46 25.19 -20.29
N GLY A 1066 -45.85 24.06 -20.91
CA GLY A 1066 -45.83 23.85 -22.36
C GLY A 1066 -44.43 23.68 -22.95
N ILE A 1067 -43.44 23.40 -22.11
CA ILE A 1067 -42.03 23.27 -22.50
C ILE A 1067 -41.66 21.79 -22.53
N ASP A 1068 -41.28 21.30 -23.71
CA ASP A 1068 -40.63 19.99 -23.85
C ASP A 1068 -39.32 19.96 -23.05
N GLU A 1069 -39.26 19.10 -22.03
CA GLU A 1069 -38.07 18.86 -21.20
C GLU A 1069 -37.14 17.79 -21.81
N LEU A 1070 -37.64 16.93 -22.71
CA LEU A 1070 -36.85 15.85 -23.31
C LEU A 1070 -35.65 16.39 -24.09
N ARG A 1071 -35.85 17.48 -24.85
CA ARG A 1071 -34.76 18.15 -25.58
C ARG A 1071 -33.60 18.58 -24.68
N TYR A 1072 -33.84 18.91 -23.41
CA TYR A 1072 -32.76 19.23 -22.47
C TYR A 1072 -32.04 17.97 -22.03
N PHE A 1073 -32.75 16.88 -21.72
CA PHE A 1073 -32.14 15.61 -21.32
C PHE A 1073 -31.26 15.04 -22.45
N PHE A 1074 -31.71 15.14 -23.70
CA PHE A 1074 -30.98 14.71 -24.89
C PHE A 1074 -30.06 15.80 -25.50
N LEU A 1075 -29.98 16.99 -24.91
CA LEU A 1075 -29.18 18.14 -25.37
C LEU A 1075 -29.40 18.54 -26.86
N ALA A 1076 -30.61 18.33 -27.36
CA ALA A 1076 -31.05 18.64 -28.71
C ALA A 1076 -31.92 19.92 -28.74
N SER A 1077 -32.24 20.45 -29.92
CA SER A 1077 -33.22 21.56 -30.01
C SER A 1077 -34.66 21.09 -29.98
N GLN A 1078 -34.91 19.87 -30.48
CA GLN A 1078 -36.23 19.26 -30.60
C GLN A 1078 -36.14 17.76 -30.35
N VAL A 1079 -37.16 17.20 -29.70
CA VAL A 1079 -37.34 15.75 -29.54
C VAL A 1079 -38.78 15.41 -29.90
N GLU A 1080 -38.97 14.36 -30.67
CA GLU A 1080 -40.29 13.92 -31.12
C GLU A 1080 -40.48 12.45 -30.78
N LEU A 1081 -41.44 12.17 -29.89
CA LEU A 1081 -41.87 10.80 -29.59
C LEU A 1081 -42.82 10.32 -30.70
N ILE A 1082 -42.39 9.32 -31.47
CA ILE A 1082 -43.13 8.82 -32.62
C ILE A 1082 -43.73 7.43 -32.34
N ASP A 1083 -44.96 7.23 -32.78
CA ASP A 1083 -45.69 5.97 -32.61
C ASP A 1083 -45.46 5.00 -33.77
N ASP A 1084 -45.29 5.52 -34.99
CA ASP A 1084 -44.99 4.75 -36.18
C ASP A 1084 -43.47 4.71 -36.47
N ALA A 1085 -42.92 3.51 -36.44
CA ALA A 1085 -41.51 3.25 -36.74
C ALA A 1085 -41.14 3.47 -38.22
N SER A 1086 -42.12 3.54 -39.14
CA SER A 1086 -41.89 3.80 -40.58
C SER A 1086 -41.24 5.17 -40.81
N ARG A 1087 -41.52 6.14 -39.93
CA ARG A 1087 -40.96 7.51 -39.98
C ARG A 1087 -39.44 7.58 -39.79
N LEU A 1088 -38.81 6.48 -39.40
CA LEU A 1088 -37.36 6.35 -39.32
C LEU A 1088 -36.76 5.67 -40.56
N GLU A 1089 -37.55 4.95 -41.36
CA GLU A 1089 -37.04 4.18 -42.49
C GLU A 1089 -36.44 5.11 -43.55
N GLY A 1090 -35.22 4.78 -44.01
CA GLY A 1090 -34.46 5.61 -44.95
C GLY A 1090 -33.71 6.80 -44.34
N LEU A 1091 -33.85 7.10 -43.04
CA LEU A 1091 -33.00 8.10 -42.38
C LEU A 1091 -31.53 7.65 -42.35
N GLN A 1092 -30.61 8.56 -42.66
CA GLN A 1092 -29.17 8.31 -42.70
C GLN A 1092 -28.58 8.00 -41.31
N HIS A 1093 -28.99 8.75 -40.27
CA HIS A 1093 -28.49 8.58 -38.91
C HIS A 1093 -29.61 8.00 -38.04
N GLN A 1094 -29.67 6.69 -37.97
CA GLN A 1094 -30.62 5.97 -37.12
C GLN A 1094 -30.00 4.71 -36.54
N THR A 1095 -30.59 4.20 -35.46
CA THR A 1095 -30.25 2.89 -34.90
C THR A 1095 -31.44 2.24 -34.21
N THR A 1096 -31.39 0.92 -34.04
CA THR A 1096 -32.33 0.16 -33.21
C THR A 1096 -31.61 -0.28 -31.94
N VAL A 1097 -32.22 -0.02 -30.79
CA VAL A 1097 -31.72 -0.32 -29.44
C VAL A 1097 -32.76 -1.12 -28.66
N GLU A 1098 -32.41 -1.59 -27.46
CA GLU A 1098 -33.31 -2.41 -26.65
C GLU A 1098 -34.60 -1.67 -26.22
N THR A 1099 -34.53 -0.34 -26.08
CA THR A 1099 -35.65 0.53 -25.71
C THR A 1099 -36.54 0.95 -26.89
N GLY A 1100 -36.12 0.72 -28.15
CA GLY A 1100 -36.85 1.09 -29.36
C GLY A 1100 -35.94 1.50 -30.53
N LYS A 1101 -36.36 2.49 -31.33
CA LYS A 1101 -35.55 3.04 -32.43
C LYS A 1101 -35.29 4.54 -32.25
N ILE A 1102 -34.10 4.98 -32.64
CA ILE A 1102 -33.63 6.36 -32.55
C ILE A 1102 -33.28 6.85 -33.96
N GLY A 1103 -33.74 8.04 -34.34
CA GLY A 1103 -33.28 8.77 -35.51
C GLY A 1103 -32.77 10.16 -35.15
N VAL A 1104 -31.80 10.68 -35.90
CA VAL A 1104 -31.29 12.05 -35.77
C VAL A 1104 -31.37 12.74 -37.13
N VAL A 1105 -32.05 13.89 -37.16
CA VAL A 1105 -32.20 14.76 -38.32
C VAL A 1105 -31.85 16.21 -37.94
N ASN A 1106 -31.78 17.12 -38.91
CA ASN A 1106 -31.63 18.54 -38.62
C ASN A 1106 -32.87 19.09 -37.91
N ALA A 1107 -32.66 20.01 -36.96
CA ALA A 1107 -33.72 20.72 -36.28
C ALA A 1107 -34.43 21.73 -37.20
N ASP A 1108 -35.75 21.84 -37.03
CA ASP A 1108 -36.61 22.70 -37.83
C ASP A 1108 -36.44 24.18 -37.43
N GLY A 1109 -36.57 25.08 -38.40
CA GLY A 1109 -36.57 26.53 -38.19
C GLY A 1109 -35.15 27.15 -38.18
N THR A 1110 -34.94 28.18 -37.35
CA THR A 1110 -33.67 28.92 -37.32
C THR A 1110 -33.12 29.07 -35.90
N LYS A 1111 -31.82 29.32 -35.80
CA LYS A 1111 -31.09 29.42 -34.53
C LYS A 1111 -31.46 30.69 -33.76
N CYS A 1112 -31.90 30.54 -32.52
CA CYS A 1112 -32.16 31.64 -31.60
C CYS A 1112 -30.86 32.26 -31.09
N ASP A 1113 -30.69 33.59 -31.22
CA ASP A 1113 -29.49 34.34 -30.79
C ASP A 1113 -29.22 34.27 -29.27
N ARG A 1114 -30.23 33.94 -28.46
CA ARG A 1114 -30.14 33.94 -26.98
C ARG A 1114 -29.90 32.57 -26.35
N CYS A 1115 -30.62 31.52 -26.79
CA CYS A 1115 -30.47 30.16 -26.24
C CYS A 1115 -29.80 29.16 -27.19
N TRP A 1116 -29.43 29.59 -28.40
CA TRP A 1116 -28.75 28.79 -29.44
C TRP A 1116 -29.49 27.54 -29.93
N ASN A 1117 -30.72 27.32 -29.46
CA ASN A 1117 -31.62 26.28 -29.97
C ASN A 1117 -32.20 26.74 -31.31
N TYR A 1118 -32.46 25.78 -32.19
CA TYR A 1118 -33.21 25.98 -33.43
C TYR A 1118 -34.71 25.89 -33.12
N SER A 1119 -35.49 26.84 -33.64
CA SER A 1119 -36.94 26.84 -33.48
C SER A 1119 -37.64 27.47 -34.68
N PRO A 1120 -38.81 26.94 -35.12
CA PRO A 1120 -39.70 27.61 -36.06
C PRO A 1120 -40.32 28.92 -35.54
N THR A 1121 -40.20 29.20 -34.24
CA THR A 1121 -40.76 30.40 -33.59
C THR A 1121 -39.87 31.64 -33.69
N VAL A 1122 -38.61 31.49 -34.09
CA VAL A 1122 -37.71 32.62 -34.36
C VAL A 1122 -38.26 33.45 -35.53
N GLY A 1123 -38.38 34.76 -35.34
CA GLY A 1123 -38.97 35.69 -36.32
C GLY A 1123 -40.47 35.94 -36.17
N GLN A 1124 -41.17 35.23 -35.29
CA GLN A 1124 -42.62 35.44 -35.07
C GLN A 1124 -42.92 36.65 -34.17
N ASN A 1125 -41.99 37.04 -33.27
CA ASN A 1125 -42.13 38.22 -32.43
C ASN A 1125 -41.50 39.47 -33.10
N SER A 1126 -42.27 40.55 -33.23
CA SER A 1126 -41.85 41.77 -33.92
C SER A 1126 -40.85 42.65 -33.15
N GLU A 1127 -40.87 42.60 -31.81
CA GLU A 1127 -39.93 43.33 -30.95
C GLU A 1127 -38.58 42.60 -30.87
N HIS A 1128 -38.63 41.26 -30.91
CA HIS A 1128 -37.53 40.33 -30.69
C HIS A 1128 -37.35 39.32 -31.85
N PRO A 1129 -37.11 39.77 -33.10
CA PRO A 1129 -37.20 38.93 -34.30
C PRO A 1129 -36.10 37.87 -34.46
N VAL A 1130 -35.03 37.89 -33.65
CA VAL A 1130 -33.89 36.96 -33.74
C VAL A 1130 -33.83 35.93 -32.60
N ILE A 1131 -34.89 35.86 -31.78
CA ILE A 1131 -35.01 34.88 -30.69
C ILE A 1131 -36.35 34.14 -30.75
N CYS A 1132 -36.41 32.97 -30.12
CA CYS A 1132 -37.64 32.19 -30.00
C CYS A 1132 -38.58 32.77 -28.93
N ASP A 1133 -39.87 32.48 -29.07
CA ASP A 1133 -40.93 32.64 -28.07
C ASP A 1133 -40.48 32.38 -26.62
N ARG A 1134 -39.88 31.21 -26.34
CA ARG A 1134 -39.41 30.84 -25.00
C ARG A 1134 -38.35 31.83 -24.45
N CYS A 1135 -37.53 32.41 -25.33
CA CYS A 1135 -36.58 33.45 -24.92
C CYS A 1135 -37.24 34.81 -24.71
N VAL A 1136 -38.35 35.11 -25.40
CA VAL A 1136 -39.17 36.31 -25.15
C VAL A 1136 -39.82 36.20 -23.76
N ASP A 1137 -40.46 35.07 -23.45
CA ASP A 1137 -41.07 34.84 -22.14
C ASP A 1137 -40.03 34.86 -21.00
N ALA A 1138 -38.82 34.34 -21.25
CA ALA A 1138 -37.72 34.40 -20.30
C ALA A 1138 -37.21 35.82 -20.03
N LEU A 1139 -37.19 36.70 -21.05
CA LEU A 1139 -36.90 38.12 -20.87
C LEU A 1139 -38.05 38.84 -20.14
N ALA A 1140 -39.30 38.40 -20.33
CA ALA A 1140 -40.48 38.93 -19.67
C ALA A 1140 -40.69 38.39 -18.23
N GLY A 1141 -39.85 37.46 -17.75
CA GLY A 1141 -39.98 36.84 -16.42
C GLY A 1141 -41.12 35.82 -16.29
N LYS A 1142 -41.63 35.29 -17.40
CA LYS A 1142 -42.81 34.40 -17.48
C LYS A 1142 -42.46 32.92 -17.72
N PHE A 1143 -41.20 32.53 -17.49
CA PHE A 1143 -40.57 31.29 -17.96
C PHE A 1143 -39.90 30.45 -16.85
#